data_AF-A0A9D1JLV6-F1
#
_entry.id   AF-A0A9D1JLV6-F1
#
_cell.length_a   1.000
_cell.length_b   1.000
_cell.length_c   1.000
_cell.angle_alpha   90.00
_cell.angle_beta   90.00
_cell.angle_gamma   90.00
#
_symmetry.space_group_name_H-M   'P 1'
#
loop_
_entity.id
_entity.type
_entity.pdbx_description
1 polymer ?
#
loop_
_entity_poly.entity_id
_entity_poly.type
_entity_poly.pdbx_seq_one_letter_code
_entity_poly.pdbx_strand_id
1 'polypeptide(L)'
;MQLNSCIEKIEKHIHRGSSKPIFINLNNSQDVKELIDHFNVGGNKIVNVASNDQIDELPTLDAILGLIHDRDETIFITGISSFARLMGQSQFASILNQIINSQSVSKAIVLLYQCEDILHDIISKDPRIDSHIFFIDGDKQTLPKIIFVKENVAKTLAQPIIIGMAALIKEVEYTNKKVLYVKSHFKKSNFTESIYYIEELNSYFEAVKLDYVPELTSSDEELLNEKLWRMIAIGCHRNGGLKEYFCSEIGDIQNIDLIISSWPVLNEAKKALLFLLLKTHSNLSKNKIFNIAIINTKSMDDLVYEVYKSILQFNLKDKNYWEIYEERYQLLKVIGISEHTANKFCLIAEEFEEEALNYLTNLTTVERKLTIKLISVFHKKIDEKKLKDILQHTYPELYQYLLPYDYGKSELNSYFNTYKKLKVENYITQEFYTRVEEEAKERNYNLILPTRSEKLSFLQKQKSILYFVDALGVEYLSYIAQRASNLKLMMNTIICHSELPSITSLNKEFIEYFNAAGTIVYDDIKNLDKIKHSGKKEYNFETSPYPTYLADELSFIDEIIEKANAKLDGGYERVFIISDHGASRLAVIGRRETKWEMRNKGEHCGRCCKVSDDVIDESNEYMTQENGYWILANYDIIKGGRPGTVEVHGGASLEEVCIPIIELTRMPEDINIEVLTKIIQTGYKIKPILKFVSNHLLNNVNVLIGDKRYTAVTTDGKHFEVELKGFNREKEYSFIVLSNNNHIVKDLKFKIKTAGMSDNDLL
;
A
#
# COMPACT_ATOMS: atom_id res chain seq x y z
N MET A 1 -9.54 68.31 -20.78
CA MET A 1 -10.82 68.88 -21.28
C MET A 1 -11.91 67.81 -21.32
N GLN A 2 -13.19 68.18 -21.20
CA GLN A 2 -14.30 67.24 -21.33
C GLN A 2 -14.41 66.65 -22.75
N LEU A 3 -14.84 65.40 -22.87
CA LEU A 3 -14.90 64.64 -24.14
C LEU A 3 -15.67 65.38 -25.24
N ASN A 4 -16.87 65.87 -24.93
CA ASN A 4 -17.71 66.62 -25.89
C ASN A 4 -17.01 67.87 -26.46
N SER A 5 -16.21 68.57 -25.65
CA SER A 5 -15.45 69.73 -26.11
C SER A 5 -14.32 69.33 -27.06
N CYS A 6 -13.73 68.14 -26.88
CA CYS A 6 -12.75 67.60 -27.81
C CYS A 6 -13.40 67.24 -29.15
N ILE A 7 -14.58 66.61 -29.14
CA ILE A 7 -15.35 66.27 -30.36
C ILE A 7 -15.57 67.52 -31.22
N GLU A 8 -16.07 68.62 -30.64
CA GLU A 8 -16.28 69.88 -31.35
C GLU A 8 -14.98 70.44 -31.97
N LYS A 9 -13.85 70.32 -31.25
CA LYS A 9 -12.54 70.75 -31.75
C LYS A 9 -12.05 69.90 -32.92
N ILE A 10 -12.27 68.59 -32.86
CA ILE A 10 -11.92 67.67 -33.95
C ILE A 10 -12.73 67.98 -35.19
N GLU A 11 -14.06 68.14 -35.06
CA GLU A 11 -14.93 68.51 -36.18
C GLU A 11 -14.48 69.82 -36.83
N LYS A 12 -14.16 70.84 -36.02
CA LYS A 12 -13.66 72.12 -36.52
C LYS A 12 -12.32 71.99 -37.25
N HIS A 13 -11.43 71.10 -36.79
CA HIS A 13 -10.15 70.82 -37.45
C HIS A 13 -10.35 70.16 -38.82
N ILE A 14 -11.25 69.17 -38.89
CA ILE A 14 -11.60 68.46 -40.14
C ILE A 14 -12.16 69.43 -41.18
N HIS A 15 -13.08 70.33 -40.78
CA HIS A 15 -13.71 71.32 -41.67
C HIS A 15 -12.72 72.38 -42.19
N ARG A 16 -11.70 72.76 -41.39
CA ARG A 16 -10.71 73.80 -41.75
C ARG A 16 -9.68 73.36 -42.78
N GLY A 17 -9.57 72.06 -43.09
CA GLY A 17 -8.61 71.55 -44.07
C GLY A 17 -7.15 71.66 -43.64
N SER A 18 -6.88 71.67 -42.33
CA SER A 18 -5.50 71.72 -41.79
C SER A 18 -4.77 70.40 -42.07
N SER A 19 -3.54 70.49 -42.59
CA SER A 19 -2.70 69.35 -42.97
C SER A 19 -1.78 68.84 -41.84
N LYS A 20 -2.09 69.18 -40.57
CA LYS A 20 -1.30 68.76 -39.41
C LYS A 20 -2.05 67.72 -38.57
N PRO A 21 -1.37 66.68 -38.08
CA PRO A 21 -1.98 65.69 -37.21
C PRO A 21 -2.37 66.29 -35.85
N ILE A 22 -3.45 65.79 -35.25
CA ILE A 22 -3.83 66.07 -33.86
C ILE A 22 -3.70 64.78 -33.05
N PHE A 23 -3.21 64.90 -31.83
CA PHE A 23 -3.07 63.80 -30.87
C PHE A 23 -4.08 63.96 -29.74
N ILE A 24 -4.80 62.90 -29.41
CA ILE A 24 -5.82 62.92 -28.36
C ILE A 24 -5.44 61.89 -27.31
N ASN A 25 -5.14 62.33 -26.09
CA ASN A 25 -4.85 61.46 -24.96
C ASN A 25 -6.14 61.15 -24.18
N LEU A 26 -6.50 59.87 -24.13
CA LEU A 26 -7.67 59.33 -23.44
C LEU A 26 -7.27 58.47 -22.25
N ASN A 27 -8.10 58.45 -21.19
CA ASN A 27 -7.74 57.81 -19.93
C ASN A 27 -8.47 56.49 -19.64
N ASN A 28 -9.58 56.20 -20.33
CA ASN A 28 -10.35 54.97 -20.16
C ASN A 28 -10.97 54.49 -21.48
N SER A 29 -11.31 53.20 -21.52
CA SER A 29 -11.83 52.53 -22.72
C SER A 29 -13.21 53.04 -23.15
N GLN A 30 -14.00 53.59 -22.21
CA GLN A 30 -15.32 54.14 -22.50
C GLN A 30 -15.19 55.42 -23.34
N ASP A 31 -14.32 56.35 -22.95
CA ASP A 31 -14.07 57.58 -23.70
C ASP A 31 -13.50 57.28 -25.11
N VAL A 32 -12.61 56.28 -25.22
CA VAL A 32 -12.09 55.81 -26.52
C VAL A 32 -13.23 55.35 -27.40
N LYS A 33 -14.11 54.50 -26.86
CA LYS A 33 -15.26 53.95 -27.59
C LYS A 33 -16.24 55.04 -27.99
N GLU A 34 -16.62 55.94 -27.08
CA GLU A 34 -17.54 57.05 -27.37
C GLU A 34 -17.00 57.99 -28.45
N LEU A 35 -15.71 58.32 -28.40
CA LEU A 35 -15.08 59.16 -29.43
C LEU A 35 -15.07 58.46 -30.79
N ILE A 36 -14.71 57.17 -30.82
CA ILE A 36 -14.67 56.38 -32.05
C ILE A 36 -16.08 56.20 -32.62
N ASP A 37 -17.07 55.83 -31.80
CA ASP A 37 -18.46 55.64 -32.23
C ASP A 37 -19.06 56.94 -32.82
N HIS A 38 -18.72 58.10 -32.27
CA HIS A 38 -19.14 59.41 -32.82
C HIS A 38 -18.58 59.67 -34.22
N PHE A 39 -17.31 59.33 -34.48
CA PHE A 39 -16.65 59.60 -35.76
C PHE A 39 -16.70 58.44 -36.76
N ASN A 40 -17.22 57.27 -36.34
CA ASN A 40 -17.43 56.07 -37.18
C ASN A 40 -18.68 56.17 -38.08
N VAL A 41 -19.14 57.39 -38.35
CA VAL A 41 -20.25 57.72 -39.25
C VAL A 41 -19.78 58.78 -40.26
N GLY A 42 -20.08 58.58 -41.54
CA GLY A 42 -19.58 59.41 -42.64
C GLY A 42 -18.28 58.87 -43.27
N GLY A 43 -17.69 59.61 -44.22
CA GLY A 43 -16.50 59.18 -44.99
C GLY A 43 -15.18 59.14 -44.22
N ASN A 44 -15.19 59.09 -42.88
CA ASN A 44 -14.00 58.97 -42.06
C ASN A 44 -13.52 57.52 -42.01
N LYS A 45 -12.20 57.33 -41.93
CA LYS A 45 -11.60 55.99 -41.85
C LYS A 45 -10.91 55.77 -40.52
N ILE A 46 -11.34 54.77 -39.76
CA ILE A 46 -10.67 54.34 -38.54
C ILE A 46 -9.72 53.21 -38.87
N VAL A 47 -8.44 53.39 -38.56
CA VAL A 47 -7.37 52.43 -38.82
C VAL A 47 -6.65 52.13 -37.51
N ASN A 48 -6.57 50.86 -37.15
CA ASN A 48 -5.70 50.42 -36.07
C ASN A 48 -4.31 50.07 -36.64
N VAL A 49 -3.25 50.40 -35.92
CA VAL A 49 -1.87 50.12 -36.37
C VAL A 49 -1.57 48.64 -36.57
N ALA A 50 -2.34 47.75 -35.95
CA ALA A 50 -2.25 46.31 -36.14
C ALA A 50 -3.25 45.77 -37.18
N SER A 51 -3.49 46.51 -38.27
CA SER A 51 -4.45 46.14 -39.33
C SER A 51 -3.86 45.31 -40.48
N ASN A 52 -2.56 45.01 -40.47
CA ASN A 52 -1.93 44.16 -41.51
C ASN A 52 -2.43 42.71 -41.44
N ASP A 53 -2.37 41.98 -42.57
CA ASP A 53 -2.79 40.57 -42.70
C ASP A 53 -2.01 39.57 -41.81
N GLN A 54 -1.02 40.05 -41.05
CA GLN A 54 -0.20 39.25 -40.13
C GLN A 54 -0.82 39.23 -38.73
N ILE A 55 -1.48 38.12 -38.39
CA ILE A 55 -2.27 37.95 -37.16
C ILE A 55 -1.45 38.10 -35.87
N ASP A 56 -0.20 37.63 -35.88
CA ASP A 56 0.62 37.50 -34.67
C ASP A 56 1.95 38.24 -34.78
N GLU A 57 1.98 39.35 -35.50
CA GLU A 57 3.17 40.20 -35.64
C GLU A 57 2.94 41.57 -34.99
N LEU A 58 4.05 42.25 -34.65
CA LEU A 58 4.02 43.60 -34.10
C LEU A 58 4.05 44.64 -35.23
N PRO A 59 3.33 45.79 -35.09
CA PRO A 59 3.47 46.91 -36.00
C PRO A 59 4.91 47.43 -36.08
N THR A 60 5.34 47.88 -37.26
CA THR A 60 6.62 48.57 -37.45
C THR A 60 6.42 50.08 -37.48
N LEU A 61 7.43 50.84 -37.06
CA LEU A 61 7.36 52.29 -37.08
C LEU A 61 7.14 52.83 -38.51
N ASP A 62 7.80 52.24 -39.51
CA ASP A 62 7.62 52.63 -40.91
C ASP A 62 6.17 52.43 -41.39
N ALA A 63 5.50 51.36 -40.97
CA ALA A 63 4.09 51.14 -41.30
C ALA A 63 3.20 52.18 -40.61
N ILE A 64 3.47 52.52 -39.35
CA ILE A 64 2.73 53.55 -38.61
C ILE A 64 2.92 54.93 -39.26
N LEU A 65 4.16 55.29 -39.60
CA LEU A 65 4.46 56.53 -40.31
C LEU A 65 3.79 56.53 -41.69
N GLY A 66 3.79 55.41 -42.41
CA GLY A 66 3.09 55.25 -43.68
C GLY A 66 1.57 55.46 -43.59
N LEU A 67 0.93 55.16 -42.45
CA LEU A 67 -0.48 55.51 -42.22
C LEU A 67 -0.69 57.02 -42.06
N ILE A 68 0.31 57.71 -41.52
CA ILE A 68 0.28 59.15 -41.27
C ILE A 68 0.63 59.94 -42.54
N HIS A 69 1.36 59.36 -43.49
CA HIS A 69 1.74 60.00 -44.75
C HIS A 69 0.79 59.65 -45.90
N ASP A 70 0.49 60.63 -46.75
CA ASP A 70 -0.08 60.47 -48.10
C ASP A 70 -1.49 59.86 -48.22
N ARG A 71 -2.52 60.60 -47.72
CA ARG A 71 -3.95 60.31 -47.95
C ARG A 71 -4.80 61.59 -48.03
N ASP A 72 -5.70 61.65 -49.01
CA ASP A 72 -6.69 62.75 -49.19
C ASP A 72 -7.89 62.66 -48.21
N GLU A 73 -8.02 61.55 -47.46
CA GLU A 73 -9.10 61.26 -46.50
C GLU A 73 -8.71 61.59 -45.04
N THR A 74 -9.70 61.91 -44.20
CA THR A 74 -9.51 62.03 -42.74
C THR A 74 -9.40 60.65 -42.11
N ILE A 75 -8.33 60.40 -41.36
CA ILE A 75 -8.04 59.08 -40.79
C ILE A 75 -7.89 59.18 -39.27
N PHE A 76 -8.54 58.27 -38.54
CA PHE A 76 -8.37 58.09 -37.10
C PHE A 76 -7.45 56.89 -36.86
N ILE A 77 -6.33 57.11 -36.16
CA ILE A 77 -5.32 56.08 -35.89
C ILE A 77 -5.40 55.65 -34.43
N THR A 78 -5.50 54.35 -34.18
CA THR A 78 -5.59 53.75 -32.83
C THR A 78 -4.53 52.64 -32.64
N GLY A 79 -4.29 52.24 -31.39
CA GLY A 79 -3.40 51.11 -31.07
C GLY A 79 -1.90 51.44 -30.99
N ILE A 80 -1.48 52.68 -31.28
CA ILE A 80 -0.07 53.10 -31.15
C ILE A 80 0.40 52.91 -29.72
N SER A 81 -0.39 53.40 -28.75
CA SER A 81 -0.10 53.24 -27.33
C SER A 81 -0.07 51.79 -26.89
N SER A 82 -1.03 50.98 -27.37
CA SER A 82 -1.10 49.55 -27.04
C SER A 82 0.14 48.78 -27.50
N PHE A 83 0.60 49.03 -28.72
CA PHE A 83 1.84 48.43 -29.24
C PHE A 83 3.08 48.97 -28.50
N ALA A 84 3.25 50.29 -28.45
CA ALA A 84 4.49 50.88 -27.98
C ALA A 84 4.76 50.64 -26.48
N ARG A 85 3.70 50.45 -25.67
CA ARG A 85 3.83 50.05 -24.26
C ARG A 85 4.52 48.70 -24.07
N LEU A 86 4.36 47.76 -25.01
CA LEU A 86 5.07 46.46 -24.97
C LEU A 86 6.59 46.65 -25.13
N MET A 87 7.02 47.71 -25.81
CA MET A 87 8.44 48.01 -26.09
C MET A 87 9.15 48.77 -24.97
N GLY A 88 8.39 49.24 -23.96
CA GLY A 88 8.91 49.94 -22.79
C GLY A 88 9.01 51.46 -22.93
N GLN A 89 9.22 52.13 -21.81
CA GLN A 89 9.11 53.60 -21.69
C GLN A 89 9.99 54.36 -22.67
N SER A 90 11.27 53.98 -22.80
CA SER A 90 12.23 54.66 -23.67
C SER A 90 11.89 54.53 -25.15
N GLN A 91 11.52 53.32 -25.60
CA GLN A 91 11.12 53.09 -26.99
C GLN A 91 9.77 53.76 -27.28
N PHE A 92 8.84 53.72 -26.34
CA PHE A 92 7.55 54.39 -26.47
C PHE A 92 7.71 55.90 -26.66
N ALA A 93 8.53 56.56 -25.83
CA ALA A 93 8.83 57.98 -25.98
C ALA A 93 9.49 58.28 -27.34
N SER A 94 10.43 57.44 -27.80
CA SER A 94 11.06 57.59 -29.12
C SER A 94 10.06 57.48 -30.27
N ILE A 95 9.18 56.47 -30.24
CA ILE A 95 8.13 56.25 -31.24
C ILE A 95 7.19 57.45 -31.30
N LEU A 96 6.68 57.92 -30.15
CA LEU A 96 5.78 59.08 -30.11
C LEU A 96 6.48 60.35 -30.60
N ASN A 97 7.73 60.58 -30.20
CA ASN A 97 8.49 61.76 -30.64
C ASN A 97 8.72 61.76 -32.17
N GLN A 98 8.99 60.59 -32.78
CA GLN A 98 9.13 60.47 -34.23
C GLN A 98 7.80 60.66 -34.97
N ILE A 99 6.71 60.11 -34.43
CA ILE A 99 5.36 60.27 -34.99
C ILE A 99 4.92 61.74 -34.95
N ILE A 100 5.09 62.41 -33.81
CA ILE A 100 4.67 63.81 -33.60
C ILE A 100 5.47 64.77 -34.50
N ASN A 101 6.78 64.53 -34.67
CA ASN A 101 7.64 65.38 -35.49
C ASN A 101 7.67 64.99 -36.98
N SER A 102 6.92 63.97 -37.39
CA SER A 102 6.86 63.56 -38.78
C SER A 102 6.18 64.65 -39.64
N GLN A 103 6.77 64.96 -40.80
CA GLN A 103 6.20 65.93 -41.73
C GLN A 103 5.06 65.27 -42.51
N SER A 104 3.83 65.43 -42.03
CA SER A 104 2.64 64.93 -42.70
C SER A 104 1.91 66.01 -43.49
N VAL A 105 1.26 65.59 -44.58
CA VAL A 105 0.31 66.41 -45.37
C VAL A 105 -1.14 65.92 -45.13
N SER A 106 -1.36 64.92 -44.28
CA SER A 106 -2.65 64.25 -44.08
C SER A 106 -3.48 64.83 -42.92
N LYS A 107 -4.78 64.54 -42.93
CA LYS A 107 -5.73 64.86 -41.84
C LYS A 107 -5.78 63.73 -40.80
N ALA A 108 -4.63 63.35 -40.25
CA ALA A 108 -4.55 62.27 -39.26
C ALA A 108 -4.98 62.72 -37.86
N ILE A 109 -5.83 61.94 -37.21
CA ILE A 109 -6.25 62.11 -35.82
C ILE A 109 -5.76 60.88 -35.05
N VAL A 110 -4.76 61.07 -34.20
CA VAL A 110 -4.08 59.97 -33.50
C VAL A 110 -4.63 59.87 -32.08
N LEU A 111 -5.29 58.76 -31.78
CA LEU A 111 -5.73 58.46 -30.42
C LEU A 111 -4.60 57.77 -29.67
N LEU A 112 -4.30 58.32 -28.50
CA LEU A 112 -3.32 57.82 -27.55
C LEU A 112 -4.02 57.49 -26.24
N TYR A 113 -3.62 56.38 -25.63
CA TYR A 113 -4.24 55.89 -24.41
C TYR A 113 -3.28 56.02 -23.23
N GLN A 114 -3.63 56.85 -22.24
CA GLN A 114 -2.93 57.09 -20.97
C GLN A 114 -1.45 57.49 -21.12
N CYS A 115 -1.13 58.29 -22.12
CA CYS A 115 0.22 58.72 -22.49
C CYS A 115 0.64 60.06 -21.85
N GLU A 116 -0.12 60.55 -20.87
CA GLU A 116 0.00 61.90 -20.33
C GLU A 116 1.44 62.27 -19.93
N ASP A 117 2.10 61.42 -19.14
CA ASP A 117 3.46 61.68 -18.67
C ASP A 117 4.48 61.82 -19.82
N ILE A 118 4.36 60.98 -20.85
CA ILE A 118 5.26 61.00 -22.02
C ILE A 118 5.00 62.25 -22.87
N LEU A 119 3.72 62.61 -23.05
CA LEU A 119 3.33 63.77 -23.84
C LEU A 119 3.75 65.07 -23.16
N HIS A 120 3.60 65.19 -21.84
CA HIS A 120 4.09 66.36 -21.08
C HIS A 120 5.62 66.50 -21.17
N ASP A 121 6.37 65.40 -21.12
CA ASP A 121 7.83 65.43 -21.33
C ASP A 121 8.18 65.94 -22.74
N ILE A 122 7.49 65.47 -23.78
CA ILE A 122 7.69 65.93 -25.16
C ILE A 122 7.35 67.42 -25.30
N ILE A 123 6.21 67.87 -24.75
CA ILE A 123 5.78 69.28 -24.76
C ILE A 123 6.79 70.18 -24.04
N SER A 124 7.36 69.72 -22.93
CA SER A 124 8.37 70.49 -22.19
C SER A 124 9.63 70.75 -23.02
N LYS A 125 9.96 69.83 -23.94
CA LYS A 125 11.11 69.92 -24.86
C LYS A 125 10.79 70.74 -26.12
N ASP A 126 9.54 70.72 -26.58
CA ASP A 126 9.05 71.57 -27.68
C ASP A 126 7.62 72.08 -27.42
N PRO A 127 7.48 73.27 -26.80
CA PRO A 127 6.17 73.84 -26.44
C PRO A 127 5.25 74.13 -27.62
N ARG A 128 5.77 74.15 -28.86
CA ARG A 128 4.97 74.44 -30.07
C ARG A 128 3.98 73.31 -30.36
N ILE A 129 4.28 72.10 -29.88
CA ILE A 129 3.48 70.90 -30.10
C ILE A 129 2.20 70.90 -29.26
N ASP A 130 2.16 71.62 -28.14
CA ASP A 130 1.03 71.67 -27.19
C ASP A 130 -0.32 71.99 -27.88
N SER A 131 -0.29 72.91 -28.85
CA SER A 131 -1.48 73.30 -29.62
C SER A 131 -2.11 72.19 -30.46
N HIS A 132 -1.42 71.06 -30.61
CA HIS A 132 -1.82 69.88 -31.39
C HIS A 132 -2.15 68.64 -30.52
N ILE A 133 -2.04 68.74 -29.19
CA ILE A 133 -2.31 67.64 -28.25
C ILE A 133 -3.51 67.99 -27.37
N PHE A 134 -4.51 67.11 -27.32
CA PHE A 134 -5.70 67.27 -26.49
C PHE A 134 -5.76 66.20 -25.41
N PHE A 135 -5.73 66.63 -24.15
CA PHE A 135 -5.92 65.74 -22.99
C PHE A 135 -7.39 65.69 -22.59
N ILE A 136 -7.97 64.49 -22.51
CA ILE A 136 -9.34 64.28 -22.05
C ILE A 136 -9.37 64.07 -20.52
N ASP A 137 -10.25 64.81 -19.83
CA ASP A 137 -10.44 64.70 -18.38
C ASP A 137 -11.36 63.50 -18.08
N GLY A 138 -10.81 62.29 -18.18
CA GLY A 138 -11.50 61.04 -17.84
C GLY A 138 -10.78 60.29 -16.71
N ASP A 139 -11.51 59.42 -16.01
CA ASP A 139 -10.92 58.57 -14.96
C ASP A 139 -9.88 57.62 -15.55
N LYS A 140 -8.69 57.55 -14.94
CA LYS A 140 -7.59 56.72 -15.43
C LYS A 140 -7.82 55.25 -15.09
N GLN A 141 -8.07 54.43 -16.11
CA GLN A 141 -8.30 52.99 -15.97
C GLN A 141 -6.98 52.24 -15.65
N THR A 142 -7.02 51.17 -14.87
CA THR A 142 -5.84 50.29 -14.71
C THR A 142 -5.54 49.54 -16.02
N LEU A 143 -4.27 49.47 -16.41
CA LEU A 143 -3.84 48.69 -17.56
C LEU A 143 -4.02 47.18 -17.30
N PRO A 144 -4.42 46.39 -18.32
CA PRO A 144 -4.56 44.96 -18.16
C PRO A 144 -3.20 44.28 -17.94
N LYS A 145 -3.22 43.21 -17.14
CA LYS A 145 -2.17 42.19 -17.14
C LYS A 145 -2.31 41.34 -18.42
N ILE A 146 -1.19 41.06 -19.06
CA ILE A 146 -1.15 40.21 -20.26
C ILE A 146 -0.56 38.85 -19.86
N ILE A 147 -1.26 37.77 -20.19
CA ILE A 147 -0.79 36.40 -19.97
C ILE A 147 -0.64 35.74 -21.33
N PHE A 148 0.60 35.46 -21.73
CA PHE A 148 0.86 34.68 -22.93
C PHE A 148 0.58 33.21 -22.66
N VAL A 149 -0.25 32.59 -23.50
CA VAL A 149 -0.68 31.21 -23.34
C VAL A 149 -0.10 30.35 -24.45
N LYS A 150 0.55 29.26 -24.07
CA LYS A 150 1.09 28.28 -25.00
C LYS A 150 -0.02 27.66 -25.85
N GLU A 151 0.24 27.44 -27.14
CA GLU A 151 -0.76 27.00 -28.13
C GLU A 151 -1.57 25.76 -27.73
N ASN A 152 -0.89 24.75 -27.16
CA ASN A 152 -1.53 23.50 -26.75
C ASN A 152 -2.41 23.66 -25.49
N VAL A 153 -2.09 24.62 -24.63
CA VAL A 153 -2.84 24.91 -23.39
C VAL A 153 -4.03 25.83 -23.65
N ALA A 154 -3.92 26.74 -24.63
CA ALA A 154 -4.99 27.69 -24.96
C ALA A 154 -6.34 27.00 -25.26
N LYS A 155 -6.33 25.77 -25.80
CA LYS A 155 -7.54 24.99 -26.13
C LYS A 155 -8.21 24.34 -24.92
N THR A 156 -7.62 24.42 -23.74
CA THR A 156 -8.15 23.82 -22.51
C THR A 156 -8.62 24.84 -21.48
N LEU A 157 -8.45 26.14 -21.78
CA LEU A 157 -8.89 27.22 -20.91
C LEU A 157 -10.38 27.50 -21.14
N ALA A 158 -11.09 27.81 -20.06
CA ALA A 158 -12.44 28.37 -20.09
C ALA A 158 -12.43 29.88 -20.35
N GLN A 159 -11.28 30.54 -20.17
CA GLN A 159 -11.11 31.98 -20.41
C GLN A 159 -11.18 32.35 -21.90
N PRO A 160 -11.73 33.53 -22.25
CA PRO A 160 -11.64 34.06 -23.60
C PRO A 160 -10.18 34.29 -24.03
N ILE A 161 -9.75 33.66 -25.13
CA ILE A 161 -8.39 33.76 -25.66
C ILE A 161 -8.34 34.72 -26.84
N ILE A 162 -7.47 35.72 -26.75
CA ILE A 162 -7.10 36.61 -27.86
C ILE A 162 -6.08 35.87 -28.72
N ILE A 163 -6.32 35.79 -30.03
CA ILE A 163 -5.44 35.09 -30.97
C ILE A 163 -4.56 36.12 -31.67
N GLY A 164 -3.28 36.13 -31.30
CA GLY A 164 -2.24 36.94 -31.91
C GLY A 164 -2.10 38.36 -31.37
N MET A 165 -0.91 38.93 -31.54
CA MET A 165 -0.59 40.31 -31.12
C MET A 165 -1.47 41.36 -31.78
N ALA A 166 -1.91 41.15 -33.02
CA ALA A 166 -2.74 42.13 -33.70
C ALA A 166 -4.12 42.31 -33.03
N ALA A 167 -4.71 41.20 -32.57
CA ALA A 167 -5.97 41.23 -31.83
C ALA A 167 -5.78 41.83 -30.42
N LEU A 168 -4.65 41.55 -29.76
CA LEU A 168 -4.32 42.16 -28.47
C LEU A 168 -4.23 43.69 -28.57
N ILE A 169 -3.51 44.21 -29.55
CA ILE A 169 -3.34 45.65 -29.76
C ILE A 169 -4.69 46.35 -30.02
N LYS A 170 -5.61 45.66 -30.69
CA LYS A 170 -6.98 46.16 -30.93
C LYS A 170 -7.85 46.13 -29.68
N GLU A 171 -7.66 45.18 -28.78
CA GLU A 171 -8.54 44.97 -27.62
C GLU A 171 -8.16 45.86 -26.42
N VAL A 172 -6.86 46.10 -26.17
CA VAL A 172 -6.39 46.72 -24.91
C VAL A 172 -6.98 48.11 -24.65
N GLU A 173 -7.15 48.92 -25.69
CA GLU A 173 -7.73 50.26 -25.61
C GLU A 173 -9.26 50.28 -25.46
N TYR A 174 -9.93 49.14 -25.69
CA TYR A 174 -11.40 49.03 -25.76
C TYR A 174 -11.99 48.11 -24.68
N THR A 175 -11.15 47.57 -23.81
CA THR A 175 -11.55 46.59 -22.80
C THR A 175 -11.40 47.13 -21.39
N ASN A 176 -12.29 46.73 -20.48
CA ASN A 176 -12.18 46.98 -19.05
C ASN A 176 -11.67 45.76 -18.26
N LYS A 177 -11.31 44.68 -18.98
CA LYS A 177 -10.79 43.45 -18.37
C LYS A 177 -9.45 43.70 -17.69
N LYS A 178 -9.28 43.15 -16.48
CA LYS A 178 -8.03 43.24 -15.72
C LYS A 178 -6.93 42.31 -16.25
N VAL A 179 -7.31 41.23 -16.91
CA VAL A 179 -6.38 40.21 -17.43
C VAL A 179 -6.80 39.83 -18.85
N LEU A 180 -5.82 39.76 -19.75
CA LEU A 180 -5.99 39.32 -21.13
C LEU A 180 -5.12 38.09 -21.39
N TYR A 181 -5.75 37.00 -21.82
CA TYR A 181 -5.08 35.77 -22.20
C TYR A 181 -4.82 35.78 -23.70
N VAL A 182 -3.56 35.65 -24.10
CA VAL A 182 -3.14 35.85 -25.48
C VAL A 182 -2.42 34.61 -25.97
N LYS A 183 -2.96 33.95 -26.99
CA LYS A 183 -2.24 32.92 -27.74
C LYS A 183 -1.34 33.64 -28.75
N SER A 184 -0.03 33.56 -28.54
CA SER A 184 0.98 34.15 -29.41
C SER A 184 2.25 33.30 -29.42
N HIS A 185 3.07 33.45 -30.47
CA HIS A 185 4.42 32.90 -30.51
C HIS A 185 5.41 33.69 -29.63
N PHE A 186 5.05 34.92 -29.25
CA PHE A 186 5.83 35.74 -28.33
C PHE A 186 5.75 35.22 -26.89
N LYS A 187 6.80 35.51 -26.13
CA LYS A 187 7.01 35.17 -24.73
C LYS A 187 7.25 36.43 -23.91
N LYS A 188 7.15 36.33 -22.59
CA LYS A 188 7.52 37.41 -21.66
C LYS A 188 8.93 37.91 -21.90
N SER A 189 9.86 37.01 -22.22
CA SER A 189 11.25 37.37 -22.52
C SER A 189 11.42 38.24 -23.77
N ASN A 190 10.43 38.31 -24.66
CA ASN A 190 10.45 39.24 -25.79
C ASN A 190 10.13 40.68 -25.39
N PHE A 191 9.62 40.92 -24.18
CA PHE A 191 9.08 42.20 -23.72
C PHE A 191 9.59 42.57 -22.31
N THR A 192 10.91 42.51 -22.11
CA THR A 192 11.53 42.72 -20.78
C THR A 192 11.30 44.11 -20.19
N GLU A 193 11.20 45.12 -21.05
CA GLU A 193 10.99 46.53 -20.68
C GLU A 193 9.52 46.94 -20.72
N SER A 194 8.59 46.00 -20.98
CA SER A 194 7.18 46.31 -21.15
C SER A 194 6.59 47.06 -19.95
N ILE A 195 5.79 48.06 -20.26
CA ILE A 195 5.00 48.80 -19.27
C ILE A 195 3.83 47.94 -18.77
N TYR A 196 3.31 47.03 -19.60
CA TYR A 196 2.34 46.04 -19.15
C TYR A 196 3.01 45.02 -18.24
N TYR A 197 2.27 44.57 -17.22
CA TYR A 197 2.66 43.40 -16.45
C TYR A 197 2.38 42.13 -17.26
N ILE A 198 3.45 41.41 -17.59
CA ILE A 198 3.40 40.21 -18.44
C ILE A 198 3.75 38.95 -17.64
N GLU A 199 2.93 37.92 -17.80
CA GLU A 199 3.16 36.55 -17.33
C GLU A 199 2.98 35.54 -18.48
N GLU A 200 3.33 34.29 -18.22
CA GLU A 200 3.13 33.17 -19.14
C GLU A 200 2.33 32.07 -18.44
N LEU A 201 1.46 31.40 -19.21
CA LEU A 201 0.73 30.20 -18.79
C LEU A 201 1.13 29.08 -19.74
N ASN A 202 1.97 28.17 -19.24
CA ASN A 202 2.74 27.25 -20.07
C ASN A 202 2.48 25.77 -19.77
N SER A 203 1.85 25.43 -18.64
CA SER A 203 1.53 24.05 -18.28
C SER A 203 0.02 23.81 -18.20
N TYR A 204 -0.39 22.56 -18.40
CA TYR A 204 -1.79 22.17 -18.21
C TYR A 204 -2.20 22.21 -16.74
N PHE A 205 -1.25 22.03 -15.81
CA PHE A 205 -1.49 22.21 -14.39
C PHE A 205 -1.98 23.64 -14.09
N GLU A 206 -1.29 24.66 -14.60
CA GLU A 206 -1.71 26.07 -14.43
C GLU A 206 -3.10 26.32 -14.99
N ALA A 207 -3.44 25.72 -16.15
CA ALA A 207 -4.79 25.82 -16.71
C ALA A 207 -5.85 25.15 -15.82
N VAL A 208 -5.56 23.96 -15.29
CA VAL A 208 -6.47 23.25 -14.38
C VAL A 208 -6.69 24.05 -13.10
N LYS A 209 -5.60 24.52 -12.50
CA LYS A 209 -5.64 25.37 -11.31
C LYS A 209 -6.44 26.65 -11.56
N LEU A 210 -6.22 27.31 -12.69
CA LEU A 210 -6.89 28.58 -12.99
C LEU A 210 -8.41 28.43 -13.15
N ASP A 211 -8.85 27.46 -13.95
CA ASP A 211 -10.24 27.42 -14.43
C ASP A 211 -11.13 26.38 -13.72
N TYR A 212 -10.53 25.31 -13.17
CA TYR A 212 -11.30 24.15 -12.70
C TYR A 212 -11.07 23.81 -11.23
N VAL A 213 -9.88 24.12 -10.68
CA VAL A 213 -9.46 23.73 -9.33
C VAL A 213 -8.60 24.82 -8.66
N PRO A 214 -9.17 26.00 -8.34
CA PRO A 214 -8.44 27.16 -7.81
C PRO A 214 -7.77 26.93 -6.44
N GLU A 215 -8.19 25.91 -5.69
CA GLU A 215 -7.59 25.51 -4.42
C GLU A 215 -6.18 24.91 -4.54
N LEU A 216 -5.73 24.51 -5.74
CA LEU A 216 -4.39 23.96 -5.94
C LEU A 216 -3.29 25.01 -5.71
N THR A 217 -2.23 24.61 -5.03
CA THR A 217 -1.03 25.40 -4.77
C THR A 217 0.06 25.07 -5.78
N SER A 218 1.08 25.93 -5.96
CA SER A 218 2.13 25.65 -6.95
C SER A 218 2.93 24.36 -6.66
N SER A 219 2.98 23.91 -5.40
CA SER A 219 3.58 22.60 -5.06
C SER A 219 2.76 21.40 -5.55
N ASP A 220 1.49 21.60 -5.90
CA ASP A 220 0.62 20.52 -6.38
C ASP A 220 0.88 20.15 -7.85
N GLU A 221 1.74 20.89 -8.57
CA GLU A 221 2.12 20.55 -9.94
C GLU A 221 2.76 19.15 -10.03
N GLU A 222 3.47 18.73 -8.98
CA GLU A 222 4.12 17.42 -8.88
C GLU A 222 3.15 16.26 -8.60
N LEU A 223 1.88 16.54 -8.28
CA LEU A 223 0.89 15.50 -8.00
C LEU A 223 0.71 14.51 -9.16
N LEU A 224 0.82 15.02 -10.39
CA LEU A 224 0.63 14.27 -11.62
C LEU A 224 1.69 14.67 -12.65
N ASN A 225 2.01 13.77 -13.58
CA ASN A 225 2.84 14.13 -14.71
C ASN A 225 2.07 14.97 -15.76
N GLU A 226 2.81 15.65 -16.64
CA GLU A 226 2.25 16.55 -17.67
C GLU A 226 1.22 15.86 -18.60
N LYS A 227 1.39 14.56 -18.88
CA LYS A 227 0.43 13.80 -19.71
C LYS A 227 -0.92 13.68 -19.01
N LEU A 228 -0.92 13.42 -17.70
CA LEU A 228 -2.13 13.31 -16.89
C LEU A 228 -2.76 14.70 -16.68
N TRP A 229 -1.96 15.74 -16.41
CA TRP A 229 -2.47 17.12 -16.34
C TRP A 229 -3.15 17.55 -17.63
N ARG A 230 -2.54 17.27 -18.79
CA ARG A 230 -3.15 17.51 -20.10
C ARG A 230 -4.52 16.86 -20.23
N MET A 231 -4.62 15.60 -19.83
CA MET A 231 -5.86 14.86 -19.95
C MET A 231 -6.95 15.44 -19.04
N ILE A 232 -6.60 15.80 -17.80
CA ILE A 232 -7.52 16.45 -16.87
C ILE A 232 -7.97 17.81 -17.43
N ALA A 233 -7.05 18.63 -17.94
CA ALA A 233 -7.40 19.92 -18.53
C ALA A 233 -8.40 19.80 -19.69
N ILE A 234 -8.16 18.85 -20.62
CA ILE A 234 -9.07 18.59 -21.75
C ILE A 234 -10.42 18.04 -21.25
N GLY A 235 -10.39 17.12 -20.29
CA GLY A 235 -11.58 16.49 -19.71
C GLY A 235 -12.47 17.50 -19.00
N CYS A 236 -11.91 18.31 -18.11
CA CYS A 236 -12.61 19.38 -17.41
C CYS A 236 -13.21 20.39 -18.40
N HIS A 237 -12.43 20.84 -19.40
CA HIS A 237 -12.92 21.79 -20.40
C HIS A 237 -14.16 21.27 -21.15
N ARG A 238 -14.15 19.99 -21.55
CA ARG A 238 -15.27 19.38 -22.28
C ARG A 238 -16.52 19.18 -21.44
N ASN A 239 -16.36 18.92 -20.15
CA ASN A 239 -17.45 18.57 -19.25
C ASN A 239 -17.91 19.72 -18.35
N GLY A 240 -17.19 20.84 -18.33
CA GLY A 240 -17.52 22.02 -17.53
C GLY A 240 -16.93 22.04 -16.12
N GLY A 241 -16.09 21.08 -15.75
CA GLY A 241 -15.48 21.01 -14.43
C GLY A 241 -14.90 19.63 -14.07
N LEU A 242 -14.19 19.56 -12.94
CA LEU A 242 -13.56 18.33 -12.45
C LEU A 242 -14.60 17.28 -12.03
N LYS A 243 -15.66 17.71 -11.34
CA LYS A 243 -16.73 16.81 -10.85
C LYS A 243 -17.53 16.24 -12.01
N GLU A 244 -17.90 17.10 -12.95
CA GLU A 244 -18.64 16.73 -14.15
C GLU A 244 -17.82 15.77 -15.01
N TYR A 245 -16.52 16.01 -15.16
CA TYR A 245 -15.62 15.10 -15.85
C TYR A 245 -15.52 13.75 -15.14
N PHE A 246 -15.39 13.73 -13.81
CA PHE A 246 -15.42 12.50 -13.03
C PHE A 246 -16.72 11.71 -13.23
N CYS A 247 -17.87 12.38 -13.14
CA CYS A 247 -19.18 11.76 -13.33
C CYS A 247 -19.35 11.17 -14.74
N SER A 248 -18.82 11.84 -15.76
CA SER A 248 -18.85 11.37 -17.14
C SER A 248 -17.96 10.13 -17.38
N GLU A 249 -16.79 10.05 -16.75
CA GLU A 249 -15.79 9.01 -17.04
C GLU A 249 -15.82 7.81 -16.10
N ILE A 250 -16.20 8.01 -14.85
CA ILE A 250 -16.07 7.01 -13.78
C ILE A 250 -17.44 6.66 -13.21
N GLY A 251 -18.20 7.65 -12.75
CA GLY A 251 -19.55 7.44 -12.20
C GLY A 251 -19.90 8.41 -11.08
N ASP A 252 -20.97 8.09 -10.35
CA ASP A 252 -21.50 8.96 -9.30
C ASP A 252 -20.54 9.08 -8.10
N ILE A 253 -20.25 10.31 -7.71
CA ILE A 253 -19.46 10.68 -6.53
C ILE A 253 -20.04 10.09 -5.25
N GLN A 254 -21.35 9.85 -5.16
CA GLN A 254 -21.96 9.21 -3.99
C GLN A 254 -21.47 7.78 -3.75
N ASN A 255 -20.92 7.12 -4.77
CA ASN A 255 -20.40 5.75 -4.72
C ASN A 255 -18.87 5.69 -4.62
N ILE A 256 -18.22 6.75 -4.11
CA ILE A 256 -16.76 6.88 -4.16
C ILE A 256 -16.01 5.71 -3.51
N ASP A 257 -16.51 5.16 -2.39
CA ASP A 257 -15.86 4.04 -1.70
C ASP A 257 -15.91 2.74 -2.54
N LEU A 258 -17.00 2.53 -3.30
CA LEU A 258 -17.12 1.42 -4.26
C LEU A 258 -16.19 1.63 -5.46
N ILE A 259 -16.02 2.86 -5.90
CA ILE A 259 -15.11 3.23 -6.98
C ILE A 259 -13.65 3.01 -6.55
N ILE A 260 -13.28 3.40 -5.32
CA ILE A 260 -11.96 3.12 -4.73
C ILE A 260 -11.71 1.61 -4.70
N SER A 261 -12.73 0.82 -4.34
CA SER A 261 -12.64 -0.66 -4.36
C SER A 261 -12.35 -1.23 -5.75
N SER A 262 -12.59 -0.45 -6.81
CA SER A 262 -12.31 -0.81 -8.21
C SER A 262 -10.95 -0.33 -8.71
N TRP A 263 -10.08 0.22 -7.83
CA TRP A 263 -8.75 0.73 -8.20
C TRP A 263 -7.90 -0.18 -9.10
N PRO A 264 -7.83 -1.52 -8.90
CA PRO A 264 -7.02 -2.41 -9.74
C PRO A 264 -7.39 -2.38 -11.23
N VAL A 265 -8.67 -2.17 -11.53
CA VAL A 265 -9.19 -2.23 -12.91
C VAL A 265 -9.27 -0.85 -13.57
N LEU A 266 -9.04 0.23 -12.81
CA LEU A 266 -8.95 1.57 -13.36
C LEU A 266 -7.65 1.72 -14.15
N ASN A 267 -7.75 2.33 -15.32
CA ASN A 267 -6.55 2.77 -16.04
C ASN A 267 -5.93 3.99 -15.34
N GLU A 268 -4.67 4.28 -15.66
CA GLU A 268 -3.90 5.41 -15.08
C GLU A 268 -4.65 6.75 -15.17
N ALA A 269 -5.37 6.97 -16.26
CA ALA A 269 -6.18 8.16 -16.47
C ALA A 269 -7.30 8.31 -15.42
N LYS A 270 -8.07 7.25 -15.20
CA LYS A 270 -9.17 7.24 -14.23
C LYS A 270 -8.65 7.28 -12.79
N LYS A 271 -7.51 6.63 -12.51
CA LYS A 271 -6.83 6.75 -11.21
C LYS A 271 -6.43 8.18 -10.91
N ALA A 272 -5.83 8.89 -11.88
CA ALA A 272 -5.44 10.29 -11.73
C ALA A 272 -6.64 11.21 -11.48
N LEU A 273 -7.74 10.98 -12.20
CA LEU A 273 -8.98 11.74 -12.03
C LEU A 273 -9.60 11.51 -10.64
N LEU A 274 -9.71 10.25 -10.21
CA LEU A 274 -10.18 9.90 -8.87
C LEU A 274 -9.28 10.49 -7.78
N PHE A 275 -7.96 10.35 -7.93
CA PHE A 275 -6.95 10.87 -7.01
C PHE A 275 -7.08 12.39 -6.87
N LEU A 276 -7.13 13.14 -7.98
CA LEU A 276 -7.26 14.60 -7.93
C LEU A 276 -8.60 15.05 -7.34
N LEU A 277 -9.71 14.38 -7.68
CA LEU A 277 -11.01 14.66 -7.09
C LEU A 277 -10.97 14.52 -5.56
N LEU A 278 -10.38 13.43 -5.06
CA LEU A 278 -10.27 13.19 -3.63
C LEU A 278 -9.24 14.07 -2.93
N LYS A 279 -8.16 14.46 -3.62
CA LYS A 279 -7.16 15.41 -3.10
C LYS A 279 -7.78 16.77 -2.81
N THR A 280 -8.67 17.21 -3.69
CA THR A 280 -9.36 18.50 -3.61
C THR A 280 -10.62 18.44 -2.73
N HIS A 281 -11.21 17.25 -2.60
CA HIS A 281 -12.44 17.00 -1.84
C HIS A 281 -12.27 15.81 -0.89
N SER A 282 -11.38 15.95 0.10
CA SER A 282 -10.98 14.86 1.01
C SER A 282 -12.09 14.29 1.88
N ASN A 283 -13.24 14.96 1.99
CA ASN A 283 -14.40 14.52 2.77
C ASN A 283 -15.35 13.58 2.00
N LEU A 284 -15.06 13.24 0.73
CA LEU A 284 -15.94 12.39 -0.07
C LEU A 284 -15.90 10.93 0.36
N SER A 285 -14.70 10.41 0.66
CA SER A 285 -14.51 9.02 1.07
C SER A 285 -14.71 8.86 2.58
N LYS A 286 -15.32 7.75 2.99
CA LYS A 286 -15.45 7.40 4.41
C LYS A 286 -14.20 6.71 4.95
N ASN A 287 -13.31 6.27 4.06
CA ASN A 287 -12.07 5.61 4.41
C ASN A 287 -11.06 6.65 4.95
N LYS A 288 -10.86 6.66 6.27
CA LYS A 288 -9.96 7.53 7.00
C LYS A 288 -8.50 7.34 6.57
N ILE A 289 -8.08 6.09 6.36
CA ILE A 289 -6.71 5.78 5.95
C ILE A 289 -6.43 6.40 4.58
N PHE A 290 -7.34 6.25 3.63
CA PHE A 290 -7.18 6.77 2.29
C PHE A 290 -7.21 8.31 2.28
N ASN A 291 -8.09 8.93 3.06
CA ASN A 291 -8.16 10.39 3.15
C ASN A 291 -6.84 10.97 3.70
N ILE A 292 -6.27 10.36 4.74
CA ILE A 292 -4.97 10.75 5.29
C ILE A 292 -3.86 10.56 4.24
N ALA A 293 -3.83 9.39 3.59
CA ALA A 293 -2.82 9.10 2.58
C ALA A 293 -2.87 10.13 1.44
N ILE A 294 -4.06 10.43 0.92
CA ILE A 294 -4.27 11.40 -0.15
C ILE A 294 -3.80 12.80 0.27
N ILE A 295 -4.13 13.25 1.49
CA ILE A 295 -3.70 14.57 1.98
C ILE A 295 -2.17 14.66 2.01
N ASN A 296 -1.49 13.61 2.45
CA ASN A 296 -0.03 13.59 2.60
C ASN A 296 0.73 13.30 1.29
N THR A 297 0.07 12.70 0.31
CA THR A 297 0.68 12.29 -0.96
C THR A 297 1.11 13.51 -1.78
N LYS A 298 2.37 13.53 -2.24
CA LYS A 298 2.94 14.58 -3.09
C LYS A 298 2.95 14.25 -4.58
N SER A 299 2.87 12.97 -4.91
CA SER A 299 2.73 12.44 -6.28
C SER A 299 1.82 11.22 -6.23
N MET A 300 0.95 11.04 -7.22
CA MET A 300 0.08 9.86 -7.31
C MET A 300 0.86 8.53 -7.16
N ASP A 301 2.11 8.49 -7.62
CA ASP A 301 2.98 7.31 -7.51
C ASP A 301 3.33 6.95 -6.05
N ASP A 302 3.29 7.92 -5.13
CA ASP A 302 3.57 7.73 -3.71
C ASP A 302 2.32 7.34 -2.90
N LEU A 303 1.13 7.28 -3.52
CA LEU A 303 -0.12 7.04 -2.80
C LEU A 303 -0.11 5.76 -1.98
N VAL A 304 0.37 4.66 -2.58
CA VAL A 304 0.44 3.35 -1.89
C VAL A 304 1.36 3.45 -0.67
N TYR A 305 2.49 4.16 -0.80
CA TYR A 305 3.43 4.37 0.29
C TYR A 305 2.82 5.18 1.43
N GLU A 306 2.06 6.23 1.12
CA GLU A 306 1.36 7.01 2.15
C GLU A 306 0.22 6.22 2.80
N VAL A 307 -0.42 5.27 2.09
CA VAL A 307 -1.40 4.35 2.70
C VAL A 307 -0.73 3.44 3.74
N TYR A 308 0.46 2.90 3.47
CA TYR A 308 1.22 2.16 4.48
C TYR A 308 1.48 3.00 5.73
N LYS A 309 2.00 4.23 5.53
CA LYS A 309 2.38 5.16 6.62
C LYS A 309 1.19 5.71 7.42
N SER A 310 0.00 5.76 6.84
CA SER A 310 -1.17 6.40 7.45
C SER A 310 -1.52 5.81 8.82
N ILE A 311 -1.21 4.53 9.08
CA ILE A 311 -1.45 3.90 10.39
C ILE A 311 -0.70 4.59 11.53
N LEU A 312 0.47 5.19 11.23
CA LEU A 312 1.38 5.75 12.24
C LEU A 312 0.82 7.02 12.90
N GLN A 313 -0.26 7.58 12.33
CA GLN A 313 -0.93 8.75 12.89
C GLN A 313 -1.95 8.39 13.98
N PHE A 314 -2.24 7.09 14.16
CA PHE A 314 -3.25 6.62 15.10
C PHE A 314 -2.62 6.10 16.38
N ASN A 315 -3.27 6.35 17.51
CA ASN A 315 -2.79 5.91 18.80
C ASN A 315 -3.17 4.44 19.03
N LEU A 316 -2.18 3.61 19.36
CA LEU A 316 -2.35 2.17 19.63
C LEU A 316 -3.34 1.88 20.77
N LYS A 317 -3.59 2.85 21.66
CA LYS A 317 -4.48 2.70 22.81
C LYS A 317 -5.95 3.03 22.47
N ASP A 318 -6.22 3.50 21.27
CA ASP A 318 -7.59 3.82 20.85
C ASP A 318 -8.41 2.55 20.67
N LYS A 319 -9.66 2.57 21.18
CA LYS A 319 -10.55 1.40 21.16
C LYS A 319 -10.87 0.90 19.75
N ASN A 320 -10.82 1.78 18.75
CA ASN A 320 -11.10 1.50 17.35
C ASN A 320 -9.82 1.31 16.52
N TYR A 321 -8.64 1.16 17.14
CA TYR A 321 -7.38 0.99 16.43
C TYR A 321 -7.42 -0.20 15.45
N TRP A 322 -7.92 -1.36 15.89
CA TRP A 322 -7.98 -2.55 15.02
C TRP A 322 -9.00 -2.41 13.87
N GLU A 323 -10.03 -1.58 14.01
CA GLU A 323 -10.93 -1.26 12.89
C GLU A 323 -10.19 -0.44 11.83
N ILE A 324 -9.35 0.50 12.25
CA ILE A 324 -8.52 1.33 11.37
C ILE A 324 -7.40 0.50 10.73
N TYR A 325 -6.80 -0.42 11.50
CA TYR A 325 -5.84 -1.39 10.99
C TYR A 325 -6.47 -2.22 9.85
N GLU A 326 -7.66 -2.77 10.08
CA GLU A 326 -8.38 -3.58 9.09
C GLU A 326 -8.75 -2.77 7.85
N GLU A 327 -9.19 -1.52 8.04
CA GLU A 327 -9.48 -0.60 6.95
C GLU A 327 -8.26 -0.36 6.06
N ARG A 328 -7.07 -0.17 6.65
CA ARG A 328 -5.80 -0.09 5.90
C ARG A 328 -5.45 -1.41 5.23
N TYR A 329 -5.62 -2.53 5.93
CA TYR A 329 -5.29 -3.87 5.41
C TYR A 329 -6.09 -4.17 4.14
N GLN A 330 -7.40 -3.93 4.16
CA GLN A 330 -8.26 -4.13 3.00
C GLN A 330 -7.93 -3.13 1.88
N LEU A 331 -7.65 -1.88 2.22
CA LEU A 331 -7.27 -0.87 1.24
C LEU A 331 -5.97 -1.24 0.51
N LEU A 332 -4.94 -1.71 1.20
CA LEU A 332 -3.68 -2.18 0.60
C LEU A 332 -3.91 -3.34 -0.39
N LYS A 333 -4.80 -4.29 -0.05
CA LYS A 333 -5.17 -5.38 -0.95
C LYS A 333 -5.85 -4.88 -2.23
N VAL A 334 -6.61 -3.78 -2.14
CA VAL A 334 -7.31 -3.16 -3.26
C VAL A 334 -6.37 -2.29 -4.10
N ILE A 335 -5.62 -1.36 -3.51
CA ILE A 335 -4.84 -0.38 -4.29
C ILE A 335 -3.55 -0.99 -4.85
N GLY A 336 -3.12 -2.12 -4.30
CA GLY A 336 -1.93 -2.86 -4.69
C GLY A 336 -0.80 -2.75 -3.67
N ILE A 337 0.01 -3.80 -3.63
CA ILE A 337 1.20 -3.91 -2.78
C ILE A 337 2.44 -4.15 -3.63
N SER A 338 3.61 -3.75 -3.12
CA SER A 338 4.90 -4.14 -3.69
C SER A 338 5.91 -4.35 -2.57
N GLU A 339 6.81 -5.32 -2.73
CA GLU A 339 7.90 -5.57 -1.77
C GLU A 339 8.79 -4.33 -1.59
N HIS A 340 9.00 -3.54 -2.65
CA HIS A 340 9.80 -2.30 -2.58
C HIS A 340 9.15 -1.24 -1.70
N THR A 341 7.86 -0.97 -1.91
CA THR A 341 7.12 0.03 -1.11
C THR A 341 6.95 -0.43 0.34
N ALA A 342 6.63 -1.71 0.55
CA ALA A 342 6.55 -2.29 1.89
C ALA A 342 7.90 -2.21 2.61
N ASN A 343 9.01 -2.49 1.93
CA ASN A 343 10.34 -2.37 2.53
C ASN A 343 10.66 -0.93 3.00
N LYS A 344 10.30 0.10 2.21
CA LYS A 344 10.44 1.50 2.65
C LYS A 344 9.65 1.76 3.94
N PHE A 345 8.43 1.23 4.05
CA PHE A 345 7.62 1.36 5.26
C PHE A 345 8.21 0.55 6.43
N CYS A 346 8.67 -0.67 6.21
CA CYS A 346 9.30 -1.51 7.23
C CYS A 346 10.50 -0.83 7.87
N LEU A 347 11.32 -0.10 7.10
CA LEU A 347 12.45 0.67 7.64
C LEU A 347 11.99 1.75 8.64
N ILE A 348 10.86 2.41 8.38
CA ILE A 348 10.27 3.38 9.31
C ILE A 348 9.64 2.67 10.50
N ALA A 349 8.85 1.61 10.25
CA ALA A 349 8.16 0.88 11.29
C ALA A 349 9.15 0.31 12.32
N GLU A 350 10.32 -0.16 11.89
CA GLU A 350 11.38 -0.67 12.76
C GLU A 350 11.88 0.36 13.79
N GLU A 351 11.79 1.66 13.52
CA GLU A 351 12.14 2.73 14.47
C GLU A 351 11.19 2.77 15.69
N PHE A 352 10.02 2.14 15.61
CA PHE A 352 9.05 2.02 16.70
C PHE A 352 9.26 0.77 17.59
N GLU A 353 10.40 0.09 17.47
CA GLU A 353 10.77 -1.07 18.31
C GLU A 353 9.66 -2.14 18.40
N GLU A 354 9.29 -2.61 19.60
CA GLU A 354 8.24 -3.62 19.78
C GLU A 354 6.84 -3.17 19.34
N GLU A 355 6.57 -1.85 19.31
CA GLU A 355 5.28 -1.32 18.90
C GLU A 355 5.03 -1.51 17.41
N ALA A 356 6.11 -1.64 16.62
CA ALA A 356 6.06 -1.92 15.19
C ALA A 356 5.22 -3.14 14.83
N LEU A 357 5.13 -4.14 15.72
CA LEU A 357 4.30 -5.32 15.53
C LEU A 357 2.81 -5.01 15.34
N ASN A 358 2.33 -3.86 15.83
CA ASN A 358 0.95 -3.40 15.63
C ASN A 358 0.76 -2.75 14.25
N TYR A 359 1.84 -2.25 13.63
CA TYR A 359 1.78 -1.52 12.36
C TYR A 359 2.03 -2.41 11.14
N LEU A 360 2.73 -3.53 11.28
CA LEU A 360 3.05 -4.43 10.17
C LEU A 360 1.83 -5.25 9.74
N THR A 361 1.83 -5.71 8.48
CA THR A 361 0.87 -6.68 7.96
C THR A 361 1.55 -7.99 7.57
N ASN A 362 0.79 -8.93 7.02
CA ASN A 362 1.30 -10.17 6.44
C ASN A 362 1.25 -10.20 4.90
N LEU A 363 0.93 -9.07 4.26
CA LEU A 363 0.69 -8.97 2.82
C LEU A 363 1.97 -9.17 2.01
N THR A 364 3.12 -8.74 2.53
CA THR A 364 4.42 -8.88 1.86
C THR A 364 5.39 -9.74 2.66
N THR A 365 6.40 -10.29 1.97
CA THR A 365 7.44 -11.11 2.59
C THR A 365 8.30 -10.29 3.53
N VAL A 366 8.61 -9.03 3.18
CA VAL A 366 9.44 -8.16 4.03
C VAL A 366 8.77 -7.86 5.37
N GLU A 367 7.45 -7.63 5.41
CA GLU A 367 6.72 -7.39 6.66
C GLU A 367 6.66 -8.66 7.53
N ARG A 368 6.37 -9.83 6.95
CA ARG A 368 6.38 -11.12 7.67
C ARG A 368 7.72 -11.41 8.32
N LYS A 369 8.81 -11.14 7.60
CA LYS A 369 10.19 -11.33 8.11
C LYS A 369 10.54 -10.33 9.21
N LEU A 370 10.18 -9.06 9.04
CA LEU A 370 10.39 -8.04 10.07
C LEU A 370 9.61 -8.38 11.34
N THR A 371 8.36 -8.84 11.23
CA THR A 371 7.58 -9.32 12.38
C THR A 371 8.34 -10.39 13.18
N ILE A 372 8.86 -11.42 12.51
CA ILE A 372 9.63 -12.49 13.20
C ILE A 372 10.91 -11.92 13.85
N LYS A 373 11.64 -11.05 13.13
CA LYS A 373 12.84 -10.39 13.66
C LYS A 373 12.54 -9.60 14.94
N LEU A 374 11.49 -8.78 14.93
CA LEU A 374 11.10 -7.95 16.08
C LEU A 374 10.71 -8.80 17.29
N ILE A 375 10.02 -9.93 17.09
CA ILE A 375 9.72 -10.86 18.18
C ILE A 375 11.01 -11.37 18.79
N SER A 376 11.98 -11.81 17.98
CA SER A 376 13.28 -12.27 18.49
C SER A 376 14.05 -11.17 19.23
N VAL A 377 14.03 -9.93 18.74
CA VAL A 377 14.74 -8.80 19.37
C VAL A 377 14.08 -8.40 20.70
N PHE A 378 12.75 -8.35 20.74
CA PHE A 378 11.98 -7.80 21.86
C PHE A 378 11.29 -8.86 22.71
N HIS A 379 11.68 -10.14 22.62
CA HIS A 379 11.03 -11.25 23.33
C HIS A 379 10.93 -11.06 24.85
N LYS A 380 11.86 -10.30 25.46
CA LYS A 380 11.83 -9.97 26.90
C LYS A 380 10.84 -8.87 27.28
N LYS A 381 10.43 -8.04 26.32
CA LYS A 381 9.51 -6.91 26.54
C LYS A 381 8.05 -7.23 26.21
N ILE A 382 7.80 -8.32 25.48
CA ILE A 382 6.47 -8.68 24.97
C ILE A 382 6.02 -9.95 25.69
N ASP A 383 4.96 -9.87 26.48
CA ASP A 383 4.36 -11.06 27.06
C ASP A 383 3.60 -11.88 25.99
N GLU A 384 3.46 -13.18 26.25
CA GLU A 384 2.88 -14.12 25.29
C GLU A 384 1.43 -13.79 24.91
N LYS A 385 0.64 -13.28 25.86
CA LYS A 385 -0.75 -12.93 25.59
C LYS A 385 -0.81 -11.73 24.67
N LYS A 386 -0.08 -10.66 24.97
CA LYS A 386 0.03 -9.48 24.12
C LYS A 386 0.52 -9.84 22.73
N LEU A 387 1.52 -10.72 22.61
CA LEU A 387 2.00 -11.18 21.32
C LEU A 387 0.90 -11.85 20.49
N LYS A 388 0.17 -12.80 21.09
CA LYS A 388 -0.93 -13.50 20.42
C LYS A 388 -2.07 -12.56 20.04
N ASP A 389 -2.40 -11.61 20.92
CA ASP A 389 -3.44 -10.59 20.69
C ASP A 389 -3.11 -9.69 19.48
N ILE A 390 -1.82 -9.44 19.22
CA ILE A 390 -1.35 -8.70 18.04
C ILE A 390 -1.32 -9.59 16.79
N LEU A 391 -0.68 -10.77 16.87
CA LEU A 391 -0.45 -11.63 15.71
C LEU A 391 -1.74 -12.17 15.07
N GLN A 392 -2.81 -12.35 15.84
CA GLN A 392 -4.11 -12.74 15.26
C GLN A 392 -4.62 -11.73 14.22
N HIS A 393 -4.19 -10.46 14.31
CA HIS A 393 -4.48 -9.41 13.34
C HIS A 393 -3.36 -9.27 12.32
N THR A 394 -2.11 -9.19 12.76
CA THR A 394 -1.00 -8.73 11.91
C THR A 394 -0.26 -9.82 11.17
N TYR A 395 -0.22 -11.04 11.72
CA TYR A 395 0.39 -12.20 11.07
C TYR A 395 -0.31 -13.51 11.48
N PRO A 396 -1.53 -13.75 10.96
CA PRO A 396 -2.37 -14.88 11.36
C PRO A 396 -1.72 -16.26 11.18
N GLU A 397 -0.86 -16.45 10.19
CA GLU A 397 -0.15 -17.71 9.96
C GLU A 397 0.85 -18.01 11.09
N LEU A 398 1.61 -17.00 11.53
CA LEU A 398 2.53 -17.15 12.67
C LEU A 398 1.75 -17.34 13.98
N TYR A 399 0.61 -16.66 14.14
CA TYR A 399 -0.31 -16.91 15.25
C TYR A 399 -0.75 -18.38 15.29
N GLN A 400 -1.18 -18.96 14.15
CA GLN A 400 -1.60 -20.36 14.05
C GLN A 400 -0.45 -21.35 14.35
N TYR A 401 0.78 -21.02 13.94
CA TYR A 401 1.97 -21.78 14.33
C TYR A 401 2.21 -21.78 15.85
N LEU A 402 1.96 -20.66 16.52
CA LEU A 402 2.13 -20.52 17.98
C LEU A 402 0.95 -21.06 18.81
N LEU A 403 -0.14 -21.49 18.19
CA LEU A 403 -1.25 -22.12 18.91
C LEU A 403 -0.82 -23.46 19.54
N PRO A 404 -1.33 -23.81 20.74
CA PRO A 404 -1.09 -25.13 21.30
C PRO A 404 -1.58 -26.25 20.38
N TYR A 405 -0.80 -27.33 20.28
CA TYR A 405 -1.22 -28.58 19.65
C TYR A 405 -1.23 -29.72 20.68
N ASP A 406 -2.15 -30.66 20.49
CA ASP A 406 -2.22 -31.89 21.28
C ASP A 406 -1.60 -33.05 20.50
N TYR A 407 -0.38 -33.38 20.87
CA TYR A 407 0.46 -34.47 20.36
C TYR A 407 0.08 -35.83 20.99
N GLY A 408 -0.99 -35.89 21.80
CA GLY A 408 -1.49 -37.12 22.41
C GLY A 408 -0.69 -37.60 23.63
N LYS A 409 0.38 -36.90 24.00
CA LYS A 409 1.24 -37.19 25.16
C LYS A 409 1.53 -35.90 25.92
N SER A 410 1.39 -35.90 27.25
CA SER A 410 1.60 -34.72 28.10
C SER A 410 3.00 -34.13 27.96
N GLU A 411 4.00 -35.00 27.83
CA GLU A 411 5.41 -34.66 27.74
C GLU A 411 5.68 -33.93 26.42
N LEU A 412 5.20 -34.49 25.30
CA LEU A 412 5.32 -33.87 23.97
C LEU A 412 4.52 -32.57 23.86
N ASN A 413 3.33 -32.51 24.47
CA ASN A 413 2.52 -31.30 24.56
C ASN A 413 3.29 -30.17 25.24
N SER A 414 3.90 -30.44 26.39
CA SER A 414 4.70 -29.45 27.10
C SER A 414 5.97 -29.07 26.29
N TYR A 415 6.63 -30.04 25.67
CA TYR A 415 7.89 -29.84 24.95
C TYR A 415 7.71 -28.96 23.71
N PHE A 416 6.88 -29.40 22.75
CA PHE A 416 6.77 -28.73 21.46
C PHE A 416 6.05 -27.40 21.54
N ASN A 417 5.06 -27.24 22.44
CA ASN A 417 4.43 -25.94 22.63
C ASN A 417 5.43 -24.90 23.18
N THR A 418 6.40 -25.32 24.00
CA THR A 418 7.50 -24.47 24.47
C THR A 418 8.53 -24.23 23.36
N TYR A 419 8.96 -25.29 22.66
CA TYR A 419 9.94 -25.22 21.58
C TYR A 419 9.54 -24.21 20.50
N LYS A 420 8.29 -24.25 20.02
CA LYS A 420 7.81 -23.35 18.95
C LYS A 420 7.97 -21.88 19.33
N LYS A 421 7.67 -21.54 20.59
CA LYS A 421 7.86 -20.19 21.14
C LYS A 421 9.34 -19.82 21.15
N LEU A 422 10.19 -20.68 21.72
CA LEU A 422 11.64 -20.45 21.79
C LEU A 422 12.31 -20.34 20.42
N LYS A 423 11.83 -21.08 19.41
CA LYS A 423 12.26 -20.95 18.02
C LYS A 423 11.97 -19.54 17.47
N VAL A 424 10.76 -19.00 17.68
CA VAL A 424 10.39 -17.65 17.20
C VAL A 424 11.10 -16.55 18.01
N GLU A 425 11.23 -16.72 19.32
CA GLU A 425 12.00 -15.82 20.19
C GLU A 425 13.52 -15.90 19.91
N ASN A 426 13.97 -16.93 19.18
CA ASN A 426 15.36 -17.20 18.87
C ASN A 426 16.23 -17.22 20.14
N TYR A 427 15.72 -17.87 21.18
CA TYR A 427 16.29 -17.87 22.52
C TYR A 427 16.05 -19.23 23.20
N ILE A 428 17.01 -19.68 24.01
CA ILE A 428 16.90 -20.91 24.81
C ILE A 428 16.91 -20.54 26.29
N THR A 429 15.87 -20.96 27.03
CA THR A 429 15.85 -20.81 28.48
C THR A 429 16.70 -21.90 29.13
N GLN A 430 17.23 -21.64 30.34
CA GLN A 430 17.98 -22.66 31.07
C GLN A 430 17.13 -23.89 31.39
N GLU A 431 15.85 -23.70 31.75
CA GLU A 431 14.90 -24.77 32.01
C GLU A 431 14.71 -25.67 30.78
N PHE A 432 14.52 -25.08 29.61
CA PHE A 432 14.37 -25.85 28.37
C PHE A 432 15.67 -26.56 27.98
N TYR A 433 16.82 -25.92 28.21
CA TYR A 433 18.12 -26.56 27.97
C TYR A 433 18.30 -27.81 28.85
N THR A 434 18.02 -27.71 30.15
CA THR A 434 18.09 -28.85 31.09
C THR A 434 17.16 -29.96 30.64
N ARG A 435 15.93 -29.62 30.23
CA ARG A 435 14.97 -30.58 29.71
C ARG A 435 15.49 -31.32 28.46
N VAL A 436 16.16 -30.62 27.55
CA VAL A 436 16.77 -31.25 26.37
C VAL A 436 17.89 -32.21 26.77
N GLU A 437 18.72 -31.86 27.76
CA GLU A 437 19.76 -32.76 28.29
C GLU A 437 19.15 -34.00 28.97
N GLU A 438 18.05 -33.85 29.70
CA GLU A 438 17.31 -34.97 30.30
C GLU A 438 16.75 -35.92 29.22
N GLU A 439 16.03 -35.37 28.23
CA GLU A 439 15.50 -36.17 27.11
C GLU A 439 16.61 -36.81 26.28
N ALA A 440 17.78 -36.17 26.17
CA ALA A 440 18.94 -36.72 25.48
C ALA A 440 19.53 -37.95 26.18
N LYS A 441 19.47 -38.00 27.52
CA LYS A 441 19.91 -39.16 28.31
C LYS A 441 18.86 -40.27 28.28
N GLU A 442 17.61 -39.91 28.53
CA GLU A 442 16.51 -40.87 28.72
C GLU A 442 15.95 -41.42 27.40
N ARG A 443 15.93 -40.61 26.34
CA ARG A 443 15.40 -40.95 25.01
C ARG A 443 13.99 -41.52 25.08
N ASN A 444 13.14 -40.85 25.87
CA ASN A 444 11.78 -41.30 26.17
C ASN A 444 10.91 -41.51 24.93
N TYR A 445 11.23 -40.87 23.80
CA TYR A 445 10.54 -41.08 22.53
C TYR A 445 10.52 -42.55 22.10
N ASN A 446 11.56 -43.34 22.40
CA ASN A 446 11.59 -44.78 22.10
C ASN A 446 10.54 -45.59 22.89
N LEU A 447 10.09 -45.07 24.03
CA LEU A 447 9.08 -45.71 24.88
C LEU A 447 7.66 -45.25 24.55
N ILE A 448 7.50 -43.98 24.15
CA ILE A 448 6.19 -43.34 24.01
C ILE A 448 5.72 -43.19 22.57
N LEU A 449 6.62 -43.28 21.59
CA LEU A 449 6.32 -43.19 20.17
C LEU A 449 6.62 -44.52 19.45
N PRO A 450 5.77 -44.91 18.49
CA PRO A 450 6.07 -46.02 17.60
C PRO A 450 7.10 -45.62 16.53
N THR A 451 7.77 -46.60 15.95
CA THR A 451 8.53 -46.39 14.69
C THR A 451 7.56 -46.01 13.57
N ARG A 452 8.04 -45.24 12.58
CA ARG A 452 7.24 -44.93 11.39
C ARG A 452 6.81 -46.21 10.68
N SER A 453 7.75 -47.12 10.46
CA SER A 453 7.56 -48.42 9.80
C SER A 453 6.41 -49.24 10.38
N GLU A 454 6.26 -49.28 11.71
CA GLU A 454 5.17 -49.99 12.38
C GLU A 454 3.79 -49.51 11.89
N LYS A 455 3.64 -48.20 11.66
CA LYS A 455 2.34 -47.59 11.35
C LYS A 455 2.00 -47.62 9.86
N LEU A 456 3.00 -47.73 8.98
CA LEU A 456 2.78 -47.73 7.52
C LEU A 456 1.86 -48.85 7.05
N SER A 457 1.95 -50.04 7.63
CA SER A 457 1.15 -51.20 7.22
C SER A 457 -0.37 -50.99 7.41
N PHE A 458 -0.76 -50.21 8.42
CA PHE A 458 -2.16 -49.94 8.76
C PHE A 458 -2.80 -48.80 7.96
N LEU A 459 -2.02 -48.04 7.20
CA LEU A 459 -2.53 -46.95 6.37
C LEU A 459 -3.33 -47.51 5.19
N GLN A 460 -4.53 -46.98 4.97
CA GLN A 460 -5.34 -47.30 3.79
C GLN A 460 -4.80 -46.53 2.58
N LYS A 461 -4.22 -47.23 1.61
CA LYS A 461 -3.49 -46.63 0.47
C LYS A 461 -4.29 -46.63 -0.84
N GLN A 462 -5.47 -47.23 -0.85
CA GLN A 462 -6.35 -47.22 -2.01
C GLN A 462 -6.89 -45.81 -2.24
N LYS A 463 -6.89 -45.37 -3.51
CA LYS A 463 -7.33 -44.02 -3.93
C LYS A 463 -6.70 -42.89 -3.11
N SER A 464 -5.43 -43.06 -2.73
CA SER A 464 -4.65 -42.04 -2.04
C SER A 464 -3.57 -41.42 -2.94
N ILE A 465 -2.93 -40.38 -2.44
CA ILE A 465 -1.65 -39.84 -2.92
C ILE A 465 -0.71 -39.69 -1.72
N LEU A 466 0.59 -39.85 -1.94
CA LEU A 466 1.62 -39.53 -0.96
C LEU A 466 2.42 -38.28 -1.40
N TYR A 467 2.52 -37.30 -0.53
CA TYR A 467 3.52 -36.24 -0.55
C TYR A 467 4.60 -36.54 0.49
N PHE A 468 5.82 -36.84 0.04
CA PHE A 468 6.99 -36.91 0.92
C PHE A 468 7.57 -35.51 1.07
N VAL A 469 7.47 -34.92 2.26
CA VAL A 469 8.02 -33.59 2.56
C VAL A 469 9.30 -33.74 3.38
N ASP A 470 10.43 -33.40 2.78
CA ASP A 470 11.76 -33.48 3.39
C ASP A 470 11.89 -32.48 4.57
N ALA A 471 12.36 -32.95 5.72
CA ALA A 471 12.58 -32.16 6.94
C ALA A 471 11.32 -31.54 7.60
N LEU A 472 10.15 -32.18 7.54
CA LEU A 472 8.92 -31.77 8.24
C LEU A 472 8.78 -32.41 9.63
N GLY A 473 9.08 -31.64 10.68
CA GLY A 473 8.87 -32.05 12.07
C GLY A 473 7.45 -31.82 12.59
N VAL A 474 7.12 -32.39 13.77
CA VAL A 474 5.80 -32.22 14.39
C VAL A 474 5.50 -30.79 14.87
N GLU A 475 6.49 -29.91 14.96
CA GLU A 475 6.30 -28.50 15.38
C GLU A 475 5.24 -27.75 14.54
N TYR A 476 5.07 -28.11 13.26
CA TYR A 476 4.14 -27.41 12.37
C TYR A 476 2.69 -27.88 12.50
N LEU A 477 2.39 -28.90 13.32
CA LEU A 477 1.07 -29.53 13.36
C LEU A 477 -0.07 -28.59 13.76
N SER A 478 0.16 -27.59 14.61
CA SER A 478 -0.88 -26.58 14.91
C SER A 478 -1.23 -25.77 13.67
N TYR A 479 -0.22 -25.32 12.92
CA TYR A 479 -0.42 -24.56 11.70
C TYR A 479 -1.15 -25.41 10.64
N ILE A 480 -0.67 -26.63 10.39
CA ILE A 480 -1.27 -27.55 9.42
C ILE A 480 -2.73 -27.86 9.78
N ALA A 481 -3.04 -28.11 11.05
CA ALA A 481 -4.41 -28.36 11.51
C ALA A 481 -5.34 -27.18 11.22
N GLN A 482 -4.88 -25.95 11.49
CA GLN A 482 -5.68 -24.74 11.24
C GLN A 482 -5.91 -24.49 9.75
N ARG A 483 -4.88 -24.70 8.92
CA ARG A 483 -4.98 -24.60 7.46
C ARG A 483 -5.93 -25.66 6.89
N ALA A 484 -5.78 -26.91 7.31
CA ALA A 484 -6.70 -28.00 6.94
C ALA A 484 -8.15 -27.66 7.31
N SER A 485 -8.39 -27.17 8.52
CA SER A 485 -9.74 -26.76 8.96
C SER A 485 -10.33 -25.62 8.11
N ASN A 486 -9.53 -24.60 7.78
CA ASN A 486 -9.98 -23.48 6.94
C ASN A 486 -10.38 -23.93 5.53
N LEU A 487 -9.74 -24.99 5.02
CA LEU A 487 -10.06 -25.62 3.74
C LEU A 487 -11.13 -26.72 3.83
N LYS A 488 -11.80 -26.86 4.99
CA LYS A 488 -12.80 -27.90 5.27
C LYS A 488 -12.26 -29.32 5.05
N LEU A 489 -11.03 -29.55 5.48
CA LEU A 489 -10.39 -30.86 5.49
C LEU A 489 -10.40 -31.44 6.91
N MET A 490 -10.48 -32.77 6.98
CA MET A 490 -10.23 -33.55 8.18
C MET A 490 -8.80 -34.05 8.16
N MET A 491 -8.03 -33.69 9.19
CA MET A 491 -6.65 -34.11 9.42
C MET A 491 -6.60 -35.20 10.49
N ASN A 492 -6.02 -36.34 10.16
CA ASN A 492 -5.68 -37.36 11.12
C ASN A 492 -4.15 -37.48 11.18
N THR A 493 -3.57 -37.47 12.38
CA THR A 493 -2.12 -37.46 12.55
C THR A 493 -1.68 -38.60 13.43
N ILE A 494 -0.70 -39.34 12.94
CA ILE A 494 0.05 -40.32 13.73
C ILE A 494 1.45 -39.75 13.94
N ILE A 495 1.88 -39.64 15.19
CA ILE A 495 3.24 -39.19 15.53
C ILE A 495 4.11 -40.42 15.73
N CYS A 496 5.25 -40.41 15.07
CA CYS A 496 6.25 -41.48 15.10
C CYS A 496 7.62 -40.88 15.42
N HIS A 497 8.59 -41.74 15.71
CA HIS A 497 10.00 -41.35 15.63
C HIS A 497 10.64 -41.85 14.32
N SER A 498 11.61 -41.08 13.81
CA SER A 498 12.47 -41.48 12.69
C SER A 498 13.49 -42.52 13.13
N GLU A 499 14.13 -43.17 12.15
CA GLU A 499 15.36 -43.95 12.37
C GLU A 499 16.54 -43.00 12.62
N LEU A 500 17.57 -43.46 13.33
CA LEU A 500 18.79 -42.70 13.60
C LEU A 500 19.99 -43.15 12.76
N PRO A 501 20.90 -42.23 12.38
CA PRO A 501 20.75 -40.78 12.44
C PRO A 501 19.54 -40.28 11.63
N SER A 502 18.98 -39.14 12.04
CA SER A 502 17.80 -38.50 11.41
C SER A 502 18.17 -37.87 10.06
N ILE A 503 18.57 -38.72 9.12
CA ILE A 503 19.01 -38.37 7.77
C ILE A 503 18.14 -39.07 6.74
N THR A 504 17.93 -38.37 5.64
CA THR A 504 17.08 -38.76 4.52
C THR A 504 17.43 -40.14 3.94
N SER A 505 18.70 -40.57 3.96
CA SER A 505 19.10 -41.87 3.39
C SER A 505 18.61 -43.08 4.19
N LEU A 506 18.32 -42.91 5.49
CA LEU A 506 17.82 -43.99 6.36
C LEU A 506 16.30 -43.95 6.56
N ASN A 507 15.65 -42.90 6.07
CA ASN A 507 14.27 -42.56 6.44
C ASN A 507 13.35 -42.42 5.20
N LYS A 508 13.38 -43.40 4.29
CA LYS A 508 12.59 -43.39 3.03
C LYS A 508 11.78 -44.66 2.78
N GLU A 509 11.74 -45.57 3.74
CA GLU A 509 11.13 -46.89 3.59
C GLU A 509 9.66 -46.79 3.16
N PHE A 510 8.94 -45.76 3.62
CA PHE A 510 7.53 -45.53 3.26
C PHE A 510 7.28 -45.34 1.76
N ILE A 511 8.24 -44.85 0.99
CA ILE A 511 8.09 -44.70 -0.47
C ILE A 511 7.78 -46.06 -1.11
N GLU A 512 8.48 -47.11 -0.69
CA GLU A 512 8.29 -48.46 -1.21
C GLU A 512 6.91 -49.03 -0.83
N TYR A 513 6.43 -48.78 0.40
CA TYR A 513 5.10 -49.20 0.85
C TYR A 513 3.97 -48.59 0.01
N PHE A 514 4.10 -47.33 -0.39
CA PHE A 514 3.10 -46.65 -1.21
C PHE A 514 3.20 -47.02 -2.70
N ASN A 515 4.41 -47.16 -3.23
CA ASN A 515 4.62 -47.66 -4.59
C ASN A 515 4.09 -49.09 -4.76
N ALA A 516 4.34 -49.97 -3.79
CA ALA A 516 3.82 -51.34 -3.79
C ALA A 516 2.28 -51.40 -3.74
N ALA A 517 1.63 -50.37 -3.18
CA ALA A 517 0.18 -50.22 -3.18
C ALA A 517 -0.39 -49.57 -4.46
N GLY A 518 0.46 -49.23 -5.43
CA GLY A 518 0.06 -48.55 -6.67
C GLY A 518 -0.34 -47.09 -6.46
N THR A 519 0.05 -46.47 -5.35
CA THR A 519 -0.23 -45.07 -5.04
C THR A 519 0.72 -44.13 -5.78
N ILE A 520 0.23 -42.98 -6.23
CA ILE A 520 1.11 -41.91 -6.74
C ILE A 520 1.92 -41.33 -5.59
N VAL A 521 3.24 -41.31 -5.75
CA VAL A 521 4.19 -40.73 -4.79
C VAL A 521 4.87 -39.52 -5.40
N TYR A 522 4.82 -38.39 -4.68
CA TYR A 522 5.59 -37.19 -4.97
C TYR A 522 6.76 -37.10 -3.98
N ASP A 523 7.96 -37.47 -4.43
CA ASP A 523 9.17 -37.66 -3.62
C ASP A 523 10.29 -36.63 -3.84
N ASP A 524 10.06 -35.59 -4.66
CA ASP A 524 11.01 -34.49 -4.89
C ASP A 524 10.61 -33.17 -4.20
N ILE A 525 9.98 -33.25 -3.02
CA ILE A 525 9.55 -32.07 -2.26
C ILE A 525 10.62 -31.73 -1.20
N LYS A 526 11.71 -31.14 -1.69
CA LYS A 526 12.90 -30.82 -0.89
C LYS A 526 13.01 -29.36 -0.49
N ASN A 527 11.97 -28.54 -0.72
CA ASN A 527 12.13 -27.09 -0.56
C ASN A 527 12.21 -26.68 0.91
N LEU A 528 11.50 -27.38 1.80
CA LEU A 528 11.57 -27.14 3.24
C LEU A 528 13.00 -27.42 3.75
N ASP A 529 13.55 -28.60 3.43
CA ASP A 529 14.94 -28.94 3.71
C ASP A 529 15.95 -27.94 3.08
N LYS A 530 15.75 -27.54 1.82
CA LYS A 530 16.62 -26.53 1.16
C LYS A 530 16.64 -25.19 1.89
N ILE A 531 15.52 -24.76 2.49
CA ILE A 531 15.45 -23.54 3.32
C ILE A 531 16.34 -23.70 4.57
N LYS A 532 16.43 -24.91 5.13
CA LYS A 532 17.19 -25.27 6.35
C LYS A 532 18.69 -25.48 6.13
N HIS A 533 19.12 -25.80 4.91
CA HIS A 533 20.55 -26.03 4.60
C HIS A 533 21.26 -24.93 3.84
N SER A 534 20.54 -24.18 3.01
CA SER A 534 21.18 -23.30 2.02
C SER A 534 20.45 -21.97 1.86
N GLY A 535 21.21 -20.88 1.95
CA GLY A 535 20.77 -19.51 1.71
C GLY A 535 20.39 -19.21 0.26
N LYS A 536 19.45 -19.95 -0.35
CA LYS A 536 18.77 -19.53 -1.60
C LYS A 536 18.13 -18.14 -1.49
N LYS A 537 17.93 -17.66 -0.25
CA LYS A 537 17.42 -16.35 0.14
C LYS A 537 18.37 -15.61 1.10
N GLU A 538 19.68 -15.90 1.05
CA GLU A 538 20.72 -15.29 1.90
C GLU A 538 20.63 -15.58 3.42
N TYR A 539 19.83 -16.57 3.85
CA TYR A 539 19.77 -16.98 5.26
C TYR A 539 21.09 -17.57 5.74
N ASN A 540 21.68 -16.91 6.72
CA ASN A 540 22.89 -17.36 7.37
C ASN A 540 22.92 -16.76 8.78
N PHE A 541 23.01 -17.63 9.79
CA PHE A 541 23.08 -17.25 11.20
C PHE A 541 24.16 -16.20 11.49
N GLU A 542 25.30 -16.27 10.78
CA GLU A 542 26.42 -15.36 10.96
C GLU A 542 26.15 -13.95 10.40
N THR A 543 25.25 -13.79 9.42
CA THR A 543 24.88 -12.47 8.87
C THR A 543 23.58 -11.94 9.45
N SER A 544 22.62 -12.82 9.72
CA SER A 544 21.34 -12.52 10.35
C SER A 544 20.96 -13.67 11.28
N PRO A 545 21.06 -13.48 12.61
CA PRO A 545 20.81 -14.56 13.56
C PRO A 545 19.32 -14.84 13.74
N TYR A 546 18.41 -14.13 13.05
CA TYR A 546 16.97 -14.22 13.30
C TYR A 546 16.31 -15.31 12.44
N PRO A 547 15.28 -16.02 12.96
CA PRO A 547 14.63 -17.15 12.30
C PRO A 547 13.60 -16.70 11.24
N THR A 548 13.93 -15.65 10.47
CA THR A 548 13.01 -15.03 9.49
C THR A 548 12.62 -15.95 8.34
N TYR A 549 13.41 -17.01 8.11
CA TYR A 549 13.12 -18.09 7.16
C TYR A 549 11.83 -18.86 7.50
N LEU A 550 11.38 -18.85 8.77
CA LEU A 550 10.10 -19.46 9.16
C LEU A 550 8.92 -18.91 8.35
N ALA A 551 8.98 -17.65 7.89
CA ALA A 551 7.94 -17.10 7.00
C ALA A 551 7.84 -17.89 5.67
N ASP A 552 8.97 -18.36 5.15
CA ASP A 552 9.01 -19.17 3.94
C ASP A 552 8.62 -20.62 4.20
N GLU A 553 9.00 -21.17 5.36
CA GLU A 553 8.58 -22.52 5.78
C GLU A 553 7.06 -22.62 5.86
N LEU A 554 6.40 -21.66 6.53
CA LEU A 554 4.94 -21.62 6.64
C LEU A 554 4.28 -21.45 5.26
N SER A 555 4.80 -20.56 4.42
CA SER A 555 4.28 -20.35 3.06
C SER A 555 4.37 -21.62 2.20
N PHE A 556 5.46 -22.37 2.34
CA PHE A 556 5.65 -23.61 1.59
C PHE A 556 4.76 -24.74 2.10
N ILE A 557 4.58 -24.86 3.41
CA ILE A 557 3.66 -25.82 4.01
C ILE A 557 2.22 -25.53 3.53
N ASP A 558 1.83 -24.26 3.46
CA ASP A 558 0.51 -23.88 2.92
C ASP A 558 0.32 -24.34 1.47
N GLU A 559 1.32 -24.15 0.62
CA GLU A 559 1.29 -24.60 -0.78
C GLU A 559 1.07 -26.12 -0.88
N ILE A 560 1.67 -26.92 0.00
CA ILE A 560 1.47 -28.37 0.04
C ILE A 560 0.04 -28.72 0.44
N ILE A 561 -0.53 -28.04 1.43
CA ILE A 561 -1.90 -28.27 1.89
C ILE A 561 -2.91 -27.88 0.80
N GLU A 562 -2.70 -26.77 0.10
CA GLU A 562 -3.53 -26.36 -1.05
C GLU A 562 -3.44 -27.38 -2.20
N LYS A 563 -2.24 -27.89 -2.49
CA LYS A 563 -2.08 -28.99 -3.45
C LYS A 563 -2.81 -30.25 -3.01
N ALA A 564 -2.74 -30.61 -1.73
CA ALA A 564 -3.49 -31.75 -1.19
C ALA A 564 -5.01 -31.55 -1.33
N ASN A 565 -5.50 -30.36 -1.01
CA ASN A 565 -6.89 -29.96 -1.19
C ASN A 565 -7.34 -30.14 -2.66
N ALA A 566 -6.56 -29.61 -3.63
CA ALA A 566 -6.87 -29.77 -5.05
C ALA A 566 -6.87 -31.24 -5.51
N LYS A 567 -6.05 -32.11 -4.92
CA LYS A 567 -6.08 -33.55 -5.22
C LYS A 567 -7.35 -34.22 -4.69
N LEU A 568 -7.83 -33.83 -3.51
CA LEU A 568 -9.10 -34.33 -2.98
C LEU A 568 -10.28 -33.89 -3.85
N ASP A 569 -10.26 -32.69 -4.44
CA ASP A 569 -11.25 -32.28 -5.46
C ASP A 569 -11.14 -33.08 -6.76
N GLY A 570 -9.93 -33.53 -7.10
CA GLY A 570 -9.65 -34.35 -8.27
C GLY A 570 -10.10 -35.82 -8.17
N GLY A 571 -10.82 -36.21 -7.13
CA GLY A 571 -11.40 -37.55 -6.97
C GLY A 571 -10.59 -38.53 -6.12
N TYR A 572 -9.51 -38.09 -5.48
CA TYR A 572 -8.82 -38.88 -4.47
C TYR A 572 -9.59 -38.84 -3.14
N GLU A 573 -9.66 -39.97 -2.44
CA GLU A 573 -10.38 -40.04 -1.16
C GLU A 573 -9.53 -39.50 0.00
N ARG A 574 -8.20 -39.55 -0.14
CA ARG A 574 -7.25 -39.13 0.89
C ARG A 574 -5.91 -38.71 0.31
N VAL A 575 -5.19 -37.88 1.06
CA VAL A 575 -3.81 -37.50 0.78
C VAL A 575 -2.97 -37.73 2.03
N PHE A 576 -1.82 -38.37 1.88
CA PHE A 576 -0.83 -38.53 2.94
C PHE A 576 0.29 -37.52 2.78
N ILE A 577 0.70 -36.90 3.88
CA ILE A 577 1.92 -36.11 4.00
C ILE A 577 2.81 -36.81 5.02
N ILE A 578 3.98 -37.28 4.59
CA ILE A 578 4.92 -38.02 5.44
C ILE A 578 6.29 -37.36 5.34
N SER A 579 6.98 -37.25 6.47
CA SER A 579 8.35 -36.74 6.56
C SER A 579 9.36 -37.86 6.79
N ASP A 580 10.60 -37.62 6.38
CA ASP A 580 11.77 -38.44 6.71
C ASP A 580 12.31 -38.13 8.12
N HIS A 581 12.52 -36.84 8.43
CA HIS A 581 12.97 -36.33 9.73
C HIS A 581 12.39 -34.92 10.01
N GLY A 582 12.66 -34.38 11.19
CA GLY A 582 12.48 -32.97 11.50
C GLY A 582 13.81 -32.19 11.44
N ALA A 583 13.88 -31.06 12.13
CA ALA A 583 15.10 -30.27 12.25
C ALA A 583 15.05 -29.39 13.51
N SER A 584 16.22 -29.05 14.05
CA SER A 584 16.35 -28.23 15.26
C SER A 584 16.99 -26.87 14.96
N ARG A 585 16.25 -25.80 15.23
CA ARG A 585 16.78 -24.44 15.27
C ARG A 585 17.57 -24.20 16.56
N LEU A 586 17.09 -24.69 17.69
CA LEU A 586 17.72 -24.42 18.97
C LEU A 586 19.10 -25.10 19.10
N ALA A 587 19.34 -26.21 18.40
CA ALA A 587 20.68 -26.79 18.27
C ALA A 587 21.69 -25.83 17.60
N VAL A 588 21.26 -25.02 16.62
CA VAL A 588 22.10 -23.99 15.98
C VAL A 588 22.47 -22.88 16.98
N ILE A 589 21.56 -22.54 17.88
CA ILE A 589 21.77 -21.50 18.90
C ILE A 589 22.64 -22.03 20.06
N GLY A 590 22.42 -23.27 20.49
CA GLY A 590 23.13 -23.90 21.61
C GLY A 590 24.59 -24.19 21.32
N ARG A 591 24.87 -24.79 20.15
CA ARG A 591 26.19 -25.01 19.51
C ARG A 591 27.44 -25.13 20.43
N ARG A 592 27.38 -25.94 21.49
CA ARG A 592 28.57 -26.25 22.32
C ARG A 592 29.33 -27.43 21.72
N GLU A 593 30.65 -27.36 21.64
CA GLU A 593 31.42 -28.52 21.18
C GLU A 593 31.48 -29.62 22.24
N THR A 594 31.46 -30.88 21.78
CA THR A 594 31.71 -32.04 22.65
C THR A 594 33.09 -31.93 23.30
N LYS A 595 33.17 -32.32 24.57
CA LYS A 595 34.43 -32.30 25.33
C LYS A 595 35.53 -33.15 24.68
N TRP A 596 35.15 -34.30 24.15
CA TRP A 596 36.06 -35.26 23.53
C TRP A 596 35.97 -35.20 22.02
N GLU A 597 37.10 -35.44 21.37
CA GLU A 597 37.23 -35.46 19.91
C GLU A 597 37.06 -36.90 19.42
N MET A 598 36.12 -37.09 18.49
CA MET A 598 35.88 -38.38 17.85
C MET A 598 36.93 -38.63 16.76
N ARG A 599 37.21 -39.89 16.42
CA ARG A 599 38.15 -40.20 15.33
C ARG A 599 37.65 -39.69 13.98
N ASN A 600 36.37 -39.89 13.70
CA ASN A 600 35.70 -39.37 12.51
C ASN A 600 35.10 -38.00 12.81
N LYS A 601 35.26 -37.07 11.85
CA LYS A 601 34.72 -35.71 11.97
C LYS A 601 33.18 -35.72 11.96
N GLY A 602 32.61 -34.72 12.63
CA GLY A 602 31.17 -34.48 12.60
C GLY A 602 30.63 -34.25 11.18
N GLU A 603 29.65 -35.07 10.80
CA GLU A 603 28.80 -34.93 9.61
C GLU A 603 27.47 -34.26 9.99
N HIS A 604 26.67 -33.84 9.01
CA HIS A 604 25.36 -33.21 9.23
C HIS A 604 25.40 -32.08 10.26
N CYS A 605 26.28 -31.10 10.02
CA CYS A 605 26.55 -30.00 10.96
C CYS A 605 27.02 -30.43 12.36
N GLY A 606 27.72 -31.57 12.44
CA GLY A 606 28.26 -32.14 13.67
C GLY A 606 27.22 -32.82 14.57
N ARG A 607 26.04 -33.16 14.03
CA ARG A 607 25.01 -33.89 14.77
C ARG A 607 25.29 -35.39 14.88
N CYS A 608 26.03 -35.95 13.94
CA CYS A 608 26.47 -37.34 13.97
C CYS A 608 27.86 -37.53 13.34
N CYS A 609 28.53 -38.64 13.63
CA CYS A 609 29.72 -39.08 12.89
C CYS A 609 29.75 -40.60 12.79
N LYS A 610 30.46 -41.15 11.82
CA LYS A 610 30.60 -42.61 11.70
C LYS A 610 31.41 -43.17 12.87
N VAL A 611 31.03 -44.35 13.35
CA VAL A 611 31.82 -45.09 14.33
C VAL A 611 33.15 -45.49 13.70
N SER A 612 34.25 -45.42 14.46
CA SER A 612 35.56 -45.89 14.00
C SER A 612 35.70 -47.41 14.19
N ASP A 613 36.14 -48.12 13.15
CA ASP A 613 36.44 -49.55 13.24
C ASP A 613 37.78 -49.84 13.96
N ASP A 614 38.69 -48.87 13.93
CA ASP A 614 40.10 -49.06 14.35
C ASP A 614 40.46 -48.43 15.72
N VAL A 615 39.52 -47.74 16.38
CA VAL A 615 39.75 -47.00 17.63
C VAL A 615 38.49 -47.05 18.50
N ILE A 616 38.65 -47.18 19.82
CA ILE A 616 37.53 -47.02 20.76
C ILE A 616 37.24 -45.53 20.90
N ASP A 617 36.12 -45.09 20.33
CA ASP A 617 35.60 -43.73 20.52
C ASP A 617 35.07 -43.54 21.96
N GLU A 618 35.31 -42.38 22.58
CA GLU A 618 34.74 -42.03 23.89
C GLU A 618 33.40 -41.29 23.73
N SER A 619 32.28 -42.01 23.85
CA SER A 619 30.94 -41.42 23.87
C SER A 619 30.65 -40.66 25.17
N ASN A 620 29.81 -39.63 25.12
CA ASN A 620 29.22 -39.02 26.31
C ASN A 620 27.77 -39.50 26.53
N GLU A 621 27.18 -39.16 27.68
CA GLU A 621 25.82 -39.59 28.06
C GLU A 621 24.70 -39.10 27.12
N TYR A 622 24.97 -38.09 26.29
CA TYR A 622 24.05 -37.52 25.30
C TYR A 622 24.17 -38.20 23.93
N MET A 623 25.10 -39.14 23.75
CA MET A 623 25.34 -39.83 22.49
C MET A 623 24.74 -41.23 22.48
N THR A 624 24.21 -41.64 21.33
CA THR A 624 23.79 -43.02 21.07
C THR A 624 24.53 -43.59 19.86
N GLN A 625 24.68 -44.91 19.82
CA GLN A 625 25.27 -45.63 18.69
C GLN A 625 24.19 -46.38 17.93
N GLU A 626 23.96 -46.04 16.66
CA GLU A 626 22.94 -46.67 15.83
C GLU A 626 23.31 -46.61 14.35
N ASN A 627 22.99 -47.66 13.59
CA ASN A 627 23.25 -47.75 12.14
C ASN A 627 24.69 -47.41 11.71
N GLY A 628 25.68 -47.68 12.58
CA GLY A 628 27.10 -47.39 12.33
C GLY A 628 27.52 -45.94 12.61
N TYR A 629 26.70 -45.16 13.30
CA TYR A 629 26.96 -43.77 13.67
C TYR A 629 26.95 -43.57 15.18
N TRP A 630 27.72 -42.59 15.62
CA TRP A 630 27.52 -41.87 16.87
C TRP A 630 26.63 -40.66 16.63
N ILE A 631 25.54 -40.52 17.39
CA ILE A 631 24.51 -39.49 17.18
C ILE A 631 24.28 -38.70 18.48
N LEU A 632 24.29 -37.37 18.40
CA LEU A 632 23.98 -36.49 19.54
C LEU A 632 22.48 -36.27 19.71
N ALA A 633 21.99 -36.40 20.95
CA ALA A 633 20.60 -36.14 21.30
C ALA A 633 20.36 -34.78 21.97
N ASN A 634 21.41 -34.12 22.48
CA ASN A 634 21.35 -32.75 23.02
C ASN A 634 21.71 -31.69 21.94
N TYR A 635 21.94 -30.43 22.32
CA TYR A 635 22.29 -29.35 21.39
C TYR A 635 23.80 -29.14 21.15
N ASP A 636 24.63 -30.12 21.52
CA ASP A 636 26.06 -30.04 21.27
C ASP A 636 26.39 -30.30 19.79
N ILE A 637 27.65 -30.08 19.44
CA ILE A 637 28.24 -30.34 18.12
C ILE A 637 29.46 -31.22 18.33
N ILE A 638 29.54 -32.33 17.60
CA ILE A 638 30.72 -33.19 17.58
C ILE A 638 31.90 -32.37 17.07
N LYS A 639 32.97 -32.32 17.87
CA LYS A 639 34.18 -31.55 17.57
C LYS A 639 34.71 -31.84 16.16
N GLY A 640 35.07 -30.77 15.43
CA GLY A 640 35.49 -30.84 14.03
C GLY A 640 34.33 -30.84 13.01
N GLY A 641 33.08 -30.87 13.47
CA GLY A 641 31.89 -30.62 12.64
C GLY A 641 31.70 -29.13 12.34
N ARG A 642 31.09 -28.82 11.19
CA ARG A 642 30.75 -27.44 10.82
C ARG A 642 29.46 -27.00 11.55
N PRO A 643 29.41 -25.83 12.19
CA PRO A 643 28.16 -25.33 12.78
C PRO A 643 27.04 -25.18 11.74
N GLY A 644 25.80 -25.44 12.17
CA GLY A 644 24.61 -25.14 11.38
C GLY A 644 24.44 -23.65 11.14
N THR A 645 23.80 -23.28 10.03
CA THR A 645 23.60 -21.86 9.64
C THR A 645 22.14 -21.43 9.62
N VAL A 646 21.19 -22.36 9.59
CA VAL A 646 19.75 -22.08 9.62
C VAL A 646 19.09 -23.03 10.62
N GLU A 647 18.94 -24.31 10.26
CA GLU A 647 18.56 -25.40 11.17
C GLU A 647 19.47 -26.61 10.92
N VAL A 648 19.43 -27.60 11.81
CA VAL A 648 20.23 -28.83 11.67
C VAL A 648 19.36 -30.06 11.88
N HIS A 649 19.75 -31.15 11.22
CA HIS A 649 19.19 -32.48 11.40
C HIS A 649 20.35 -33.49 11.41
N GLY A 650 20.05 -34.78 11.59
CA GLY A 650 21.03 -35.88 11.70
C GLY A 650 21.28 -36.32 13.13
N GLY A 651 20.83 -35.55 14.12
CA GLY A 651 20.88 -35.85 15.55
C GLY A 651 19.67 -36.65 16.02
N ALA A 652 19.51 -36.70 17.34
CA ALA A 652 18.49 -37.46 18.04
C ALA A 652 17.68 -36.61 19.03
N SER A 653 17.67 -35.27 18.87
CA SER A 653 16.78 -34.42 19.65
C SER A 653 15.32 -34.63 19.24
N LEU A 654 14.37 -34.33 20.13
CA LEU A 654 12.94 -34.54 19.85
C LEU A 654 12.49 -33.83 18.56
N GLU A 655 13.03 -32.66 18.24
CA GLU A 655 12.64 -31.91 17.04
C GLU A 655 13.20 -32.50 15.74
N GLU A 656 14.30 -33.26 15.84
CA GLU A 656 14.89 -33.98 14.72
C GLU A 656 14.17 -35.33 14.49
N VAL A 657 13.76 -36.03 15.56
CA VAL A 657 13.22 -37.40 15.46
C VAL A 657 11.70 -37.49 15.42
N CYS A 658 10.97 -36.58 16.09
CA CYS A 658 9.52 -36.65 16.11
C CYS A 658 8.94 -36.15 14.79
N ILE A 659 8.36 -37.07 14.03
CA ILE A 659 7.84 -36.82 12.69
C ILE A 659 6.34 -37.18 12.59
N PRO A 660 5.59 -36.49 11.72
CA PRO A 660 4.19 -36.80 11.50
C PRO A 660 3.98 -37.72 10.28
N ILE A 661 3.01 -38.62 10.39
CA ILE A 661 2.24 -39.16 9.27
C ILE A 661 0.88 -38.44 9.32
N ILE A 662 0.61 -37.59 8.33
CA ILE A 662 -0.62 -36.82 8.24
C ILE A 662 -1.50 -37.41 7.15
N GLU A 663 -2.74 -37.72 7.47
CA GLU A 663 -3.78 -38.10 6.52
C GLU A 663 -4.79 -36.95 6.41
N LEU A 664 -5.03 -36.47 5.20
CA LEU A 664 -6.02 -35.45 4.88
C LEU A 664 -7.17 -36.08 4.09
N THR A 665 -8.40 -35.81 4.54
CA THR A 665 -9.65 -36.24 3.90
C THR A 665 -10.64 -35.07 3.85
N ARG A 666 -11.75 -35.23 3.12
CA ARG A 666 -12.82 -34.22 3.10
C ARG A 666 -13.59 -34.24 4.43
N MET A 667 -13.86 -33.06 4.98
CA MET A 667 -14.81 -32.94 6.08
C MET A 667 -16.23 -33.23 5.55
N PRO A 668 -17.04 -34.06 6.25
CA PRO A 668 -18.42 -34.28 5.85
C PRO A 668 -19.21 -32.97 5.81
N GLU A 669 -19.90 -32.69 4.71
CA GLU A 669 -20.61 -31.41 4.51
C GLU A 669 -21.77 -31.20 5.47
N ASP A 670 -22.40 -32.29 5.90
CA ASP A 670 -23.58 -32.30 6.77
C ASP A 670 -23.22 -32.45 8.26
N ILE A 671 -21.95 -32.32 8.64
CA ILE A 671 -21.54 -32.45 10.04
C ILE A 671 -22.21 -31.41 10.94
N ASN A 672 -22.89 -31.90 11.98
CA ASN A 672 -23.63 -31.07 12.91
C ASN A 672 -23.39 -31.52 14.36
N ILE A 673 -23.45 -30.54 15.27
CA ILE A 673 -23.38 -30.76 16.71
C ILE A 673 -24.64 -30.15 17.35
N GLU A 674 -25.43 -30.98 18.02
CA GLU A 674 -26.56 -30.53 18.82
C GLU A 674 -26.18 -30.47 20.30
N VAL A 675 -26.28 -29.27 20.90
CA VAL A 675 -26.02 -29.06 22.33
C VAL A 675 -27.25 -29.45 23.14
N LEU A 676 -27.13 -30.57 23.87
CA LEU A 676 -28.21 -31.14 24.67
C LEU A 676 -28.40 -30.37 25.99
N THR A 677 -27.32 -29.93 26.63
CA THR A 677 -27.39 -29.15 27.88
C THR A 677 -27.12 -27.67 27.64
N LYS A 678 -28.14 -26.93 27.18
CA LYS A 678 -28.02 -25.47 26.93
C LYS A 678 -27.83 -24.65 28.22
N ILE A 679 -28.27 -25.15 29.37
CA ILE A 679 -28.08 -24.54 30.68
C ILE A 679 -27.38 -25.56 31.59
N ILE A 680 -26.22 -25.20 32.11
CA ILE A 680 -25.40 -26.02 33.00
C ILE A 680 -25.44 -25.42 34.40
N GLN A 681 -25.81 -26.23 35.39
CA GLN A 681 -25.76 -25.82 36.79
C GLN A 681 -24.36 -26.04 37.38
N THR A 682 -23.93 -25.12 38.23
CA THR A 682 -22.67 -25.19 38.99
C THR A 682 -22.92 -24.80 40.44
N GLY A 683 -22.22 -25.39 41.40
CA GLY A 683 -22.47 -25.15 42.83
C GLY A 683 -21.68 -26.10 43.74
N TYR A 684 -21.88 -26.00 45.05
CA TYR A 684 -21.20 -26.87 46.01
C TYR A 684 -21.58 -28.34 45.73
N LYS A 685 -20.59 -29.17 45.39
CA LYS A 685 -20.73 -30.58 44.97
C LYS A 685 -21.50 -30.82 43.66
N ILE A 686 -21.85 -29.79 42.90
CA ILE A 686 -22.50 -29.95 41.59
C ILE A 686 -21.41 -29.92 40.50
N LYS A 687 -21.28 -31.02 39.75
CA LYS A 687 -20.36 -31.09 38.61
C LYS A 687 -21.01 -30.44 37.38
N PRO A 688 -20.42 -29.38 36.81
CA PRO A 688 -20.94 -28.79 35.58
C PRO A 688 -20.62 -29.69 34.39
N ILE A 689 -21.64 -30.36 33.83
CA ILE A 689 -21.50 -31.28 32.70
C ILE A 689 -22.12 -30.66 31.45
N LEU A 690 -21.33 -30.53 30.39
CA LEU A 690 -21.79 -30.20 29.05
C LEU A 690 -22.04 -31.50 28.28
N LYS A 691 -23.23 -31.66 27.70
CA LYS A 691 -23.59 -32.77 26.82
C LYS A 691 -23.95 -32.27 25.43
N PHE A 692 -23.47 -32.96 24.42
CA PHE A 692 -23.80 -32.70 23.02
C PHE A 692 -23.77 -33.99 22.21
N VAL A 693 -24.41 -34.00 21.05
CA VAL A 693 -24.44 -35.13 20.12
C VAL A 693 -23.97 -34.71 18.73
N SER A 694 -23.22 -35.57 18.06
CA SER A 694 -22.89 -35.44 16.63
C SER A 694 -23.67 -36.43 15.80
N ASN A 695 -24.07 -36.03 14.59
CA ASN A 695 -24.66 -36.95 13.61
C ASN A 695 -23.61 -37.90 12.99
N HIS A 696 -22.34 -37.51 13.00
CA HIS A 696 -21.20 -38.30 12.54
C HIS A 696 -20.41 -38.90 13.71
N LEU A 697 -19.65 -39.97 13.43
CA LEU A 697 -18.73 -40.54 14.40
C LEU A 697 -17.50 -39.62 14.53
N LEU A 698 -17.20 -39.21 15.76
CA LEU A 698 -16.04 -38.38 16.08
C LEU A 698 -15.11 -39.10 17.06
N ASN A 699 -13.82 -38.81 16.94
CA ASN A 699 -12.76 -39.47 17.72
C ASN A 699 -11.93 -38.42 18.46
N ASN A 700 -11.41 -38.79 19.64
CA ASN A 700 -10.61 -37.92 20.51
C ASN A 700 -11.21 -36.52 20.66
N VAL A 701 -12.50 -36.48 21.00
CA VAL A 701 -13.25 -35.25 21.01
C VAL A 701 -12.84 -34.38 22.18
N ASN A 702 -12.59 -33.11 21.90
CA ASN A 702 -12.27 -32.10 22.89
C ASN A 702 -13.15 -30.87 22.70
N VAL A 703 -13.42 -30.16 23.79
CA VAL A 703 -14.12 -28.88 23.79
C VAL A 703 -13.15 -27.78 24.18
N LEU A 704 -13.06 -26.74 23.35
CA LEU A 704 -12.28 -25.55 23.61
C LEU A 704 -13.20 -24.40 24.03
N ILE A 705 -12.97 -23.84 25.24
CA ILE A 705 -13.69 -22.67 25.78
C ILE A 705 -12.65 -21.61 26.15
N GLY A 706 -12.55 -20.55 25.34
CA GLY A 706 -11.39 -19.64 25.40
C GLY A 706 -10.11 -20.43 25.16
N ASP A 707 -9.13 -20.31 26.05
CA ASP A 707 -7.85 -21.03 25.95
C ASP A 707 -7.86 -22.41 26.65
N LYS A 708 -8.98 -22.78 27.29
CA LYS A 708 -9.08 -24.01 28.07
C LYS A 708 -9.66 -25.14 27.25
N ARG A 709 -8.96 -26.27 27.24
CA ARG A 709 -9.35 -27.51 26.56
C ARG A 709 -9.86 -28.55 27.55
N TYR A 710 -10.95 -29.22 27.19
CA TYR A 710 -11.58 -30.26 27.99
C TYR A 710 -11.85 -31.50 27.13
N THR A 711 -11.37 -32.65 27.57
CA THR A 711 -11.62 -33.92 26.87
C THR A 711 -13.04 -34.39 27.10
N ALA A 712 -13.71 -34.79 26.02
CA ALA A 712 -15.03 -35.37 26.07
C ALA A 712 -14.95 -36.89 26.29
N VAL A 713 -15.88 -37.40 27.08
CA VAL A 713 -16.10 -38.84 27.26
C VAL A 713 -17.24 -39.25 26.34
N THR A 714 -17.08 -40.39 25.68
CA THR A 714 -18.10 -40.99 24.81
C THR A 714 -18.05 -42.51 24.92
N THR A 715 -19.18 -43.17 24.67
CA THR A 715 -19.27 -44.63 24.58
C THR A 715 -19.58 -45.13 23.17
N ASP A 716 -20.06 -44.25 22.29
CA ASP A 716 -20.53 -44.61 20.94
C ASP A 716 -19.97 -43.71 19.83
N GLY A 717 -19.12 -42.73 20.18
CA GLY A 717 -18.53 -41.79 19.23
C GLY A 717 -19.52 -40.74 18.70
N LYS A 718 -20.73 -40.65 19.25
CA LYS A 718 -21.77 -39.69 18.87
C LYS A 718 -22.26 -38.85 20.03
N HIS A 719 -22.43 -39.44 21.21
CA HIS A 719 -22.85 -38.75 22.42
C HIS A 719 -21.66 -38.42 23.29
N PHE A 720 -21.53 -37.15 23.67
CA PHE A 720 -20.35 -36.64 24.36
C PHE A 720 -20.75 -35.96 25.67
N GLU A 721 -19.97 -36.24 26.72
CA GLU A 721 -20.07 -35.57 28.02
C GLU A 721 -18.72 -34.94 28.39
N VAL A 722 -18.75 -33.70 28.87
CA VAL A 722 -17.55 -32.94 29.25
C VAL A 722 -17.74 -32.34 30.64
N GLU A 723 -16.85 -32.67 31.58
CA GLU A 723 -16.83 -32.05 32.91
C GLU A 723 -16.08 -30.70 32.87
N LEU A 724 -16.81 -29.60 33.00
CA LEU A 724 -16.30 -28.23 32.88
C LEU A 724 -15.72 -27.71 34.20
N LYS A 725 -14.66 -28.37 34.69
CA LYS A 725 -13.99 -27.98 35.95
C LYS A 725 -13.52 -26.51 35.91
N GLY A 726 -13.81 -25.79 37.00
CA GLY A 726 -13.39 -24.39 37.19
C GLY A 726 -14.31 -23.33 36.59
N PHE A 727 -15.49 -23.71 36.06
CA PHE A 727 -16.49 -22.74 35.62
C PHE A 727 -17.59 -22.53 36.67
N ASN A 728 -17.61 -21.34 37.26
CA ASN A 728 -18.53 -20.95 38.33
C ASN A 728 -19.24 -19.60 38.09
N ARG A 729 -18.82 -18.83 37.08
CA ARG A 729 -19.41 -17.51 36.77
C ARG A 729 -20.63 -17.65 35.88
N GLU A 730 -21.76 -17.11 36.32
CA GLU A 730 -22.98 -17.02 35.52
C GLU A 730 -22.80 -16.10 34.32
N LYS A 731 -22.76 -16.70 33.12
CA LYS A 731 -22.84 -16.01 31.83
C LYS A 731 -23.07 -17.04 30.72
N GLU A 732 -23.30 -16.56 29.52
CA GLU A 732 -23.19 -17.36 28.30
C GLU A 732 -21.71 -17.58 27.95
N TYR A 733 -21.38 -18.80 27.54
CA TYR A 733 -20.07 -19.19 27.05
C TYR A 733 -20.22 -19.74 25.64
N SER A 734 -19.27 -19.39 24.77
CA SER A 734 -19.08 -20.06 23.48
C SER A 734 -18.01 -21.13 23.58
N PHE A 735 -18.13 -22.16 22.75
CA PHE A 735 -17.15 -23.22 22.66
C PHE A 735 -17.01 -23.78 21.25
N ILE A 736 -15.89 -24.46 21.02
CA ILE A 736 -15.57 -25.14 19.78
C ILE A 736 -15.44 -26.64 20.07
N VAL A 737 -16.04 -27.47 19.20
CA VAL A 737 -15.83 -28.92 19.22
C VAL A 737 -14.65 -29.27 18.31
N LEU A 738 -13.69 -30.01 18.87
CA LEU A 738 -12.53 -30.54 18.18
C LEU A 738 -12.65 -32.07 18.07
N SER A 739 -12.30 -32.65 16.93
CA SER A 739 -12.16 -34.12 16.76
C SER A 739 -10.82 -34.40 16.11
N ASN A 740 -9.95 -35.20 16.75
CA ASN A 740 -8.55 -35.38 16.34
C ASN A 740 -7.85 -34.04 16.03
N ASN A 741 -8.02 -33.03 16.90
CA ASN A 741 -7.53 -31.65 16.72
C ASN A 741 -8.15 -30.82 15.58
N ASN A 742 -9.04 -31.38 14.77
CA ASN A 742 -9.77 -30.61 13.75
C ASN A 742 -10.87 -29.78 14.39
N HIS A 743 -11.01 -28.52 14.00
CA HIS A 743 -12.20 -27.74 14.34
C HIS A 743 -13.40 -28.28 13.54
N ILE A 744 -14.38 -28.82 14.27
CA ILE A 744 -15.59 -29.44 13.70
C ILE A 744 -16.72 -28.42 13.58
N VAL A 745 -17.16 -27.86 14.71
CA VAL A 745 -18.16 -26.79 14.75
C VAL A 745 -17.69 -25.73 15.73
N LYS A 746 -17.75 -24.46 15.30
CA LYS A 746 -17.38 -23.27 16.09
C LYS A 746 -18.64 -22.57 16.61
N ASP A 747 -18.47 -21.69 17.60
CA ASP A 747 -19.51 -20.79 18.13
C ASP A 747 -20.76 -21.47 18.72
N LEU A 748 -20.62 -22.70 19.20
CA LEU A 748 -21.67 -23.37 19.99
C LEU A 748 -21.80 -22.70 21.35
N LYS A 749 -23.01 -22.67 21.91
CA LYS A 749 -23.31 -21.89 23.11
C LYS A 749 -23.94 -22.71 24.23
N PHE A 750 -23.59 -22.38 25.46
CA PHE A 750 -24.28 -22.81 26.66
C PHE A 750 -24.24 -21.71 27.73
N LYS A 751 -25.15 -21.76 28.70
CA LYS A 751 -25.22 -20.83 29.82
C LYS A 751 -24.93 -21.53 31.13
N ILE A 752 -24.09 -20.93 31.96
CA ILE A 752 -23.90 -21.40 33.35
C ILE A 752 -24.85 -20.65 34.28
N LYS A 753 -25.49 -21.39 35.18
CA LYS A 753 -26.23 -20.85 36.32
C LYS A 753 -25.71 -21.45 37.62
N THR A 754 -25.53 -20.63 38.64
CA THR A 754 -25.25 -21.09 39.99
C THR A 754 -26.52 -21.70 40.59
N ALA A 755 -26.40 -22.87 41.20
CA ALA A 755 -27.46 -23.40 42.03
C ALA A 755 -27.55 -22.49 43.27
N GLY A 756 -28.64 -21.74 43.40
CA GLY A 756 -28.90 -20.94 44.60
C GLY A 756 -28.94 -21.85 45.83
N MET A 757 -28.48 -21.34 46.98
CA MET A 757 -28.86 -21.91 48.27
C MET A 757 -30.38 -21.78 48.35
N SER A 758 -31.11 -22.90 48.24
CA SER A 758 -32.48 -22.95 48.73
C SER A 758 -32.41 -22.67 50.23
N ASP A 759 -33.06 -21.59 50.67
CA ASP A 759 -33.40 -21.40 52.07
C ASP A 759 -34.02 -22.71 52.58
N ASN A 760 -33.47 -23.24 53.67
CA ASN A 760 -34.16 -24.27 54.43
C ASN A 760 -35.51 -23.67 54.83
N ASP A 761 -36.59 -24.29 54.37
CA ASP A 761 -37.90 -24.15 54.98
C ASP A 761 -37.75 -24.49 56.47
N LEU A 762 -37.69 -23.45 57.31
CA LEU A 762 -38.19 -23.51 58.66
C LEU A 762 -39.71 -23.58 58.54
N LEU A 763 -40.25 -24.80 58.56
CA LEU A 763 -41.50 -25.18 59.24
C LEU A 763 -41.72 -26.71 59.21
#